data_AF-A0AAZ1X064-F1
#
_entry.id   AF-A0AAZ1X064-F1
#
_cell.length_a   1.000
_cell.length_b   1.000
_cell.length_c   1.000
_cell.angle_alpha   90.00
_cell.angle_beta   90.00
_cell.angle_gamma   90.00
#
_symmetry.space_group_name_H-M   'P 1'
#
loop_
_entity.id
_entity.type
_entity.pdbx_description
1 polymer ?
#
loop_
_entity_poly.entity_id
_entity_poly.type
_entity_poly.pdbx_seq_one_letter_code
_entity_poly.pdbx_strand_id
1 'polypeptide(L)'
;MESVIELLLETLDGLNEQELSEFNKNLRQIHRKYDSVFSLTRYRGTNLQHTVFLMVQTYGQQSVEKTMKVLKEMKRTDLAQRLSDCSSLPQKKHSVDERRSALIHKVATMAAVKHLLLETLNDLSDEELKKFKRLLQMIIPWRNRSYFSWRLSRSSTRADVVNLMMDELGQQSVEVTREVFMRMNRTDLVQKLPESSSASREKHSVDEHGAALLKRIEEQEAVRQIILETLNEFSQHDLGKFILLLPFTCFKMGLPQIQMYTNRTEDLVNLMVDELGHQSVEVTMEVLTDMNRPDLMLRLSESSSGRKTERSSELEGCQSMTDSSDWTKLEPEVNSTDADEAPTYSLQSAAGHFECRVSGLRWVCKGKTSFQYQFRSWEGHMERMESRQYMPAGPLMDVTVTAGKLNEVHLPHWICIDAIPDILDMFAVVHIDDCGDVVEKVSEVTPSHVKLTEPNFSIIAALIRFIFPPKISCYMLMYYQLNTSFLKLHVYLIRQDPALEQRFDDRESCEGFKRIRKHHPDKYLQTERLFSLRADNASAKIQPKALTLRYNNQNLYELYIKNPGSELILTLLHTEPLVGEPDDPLWICEIRKEDDHPESGYVKEKHSVDEDLSAQMQKTLTVHSDREKLLGMLEDLKKDELEKFKWFLRDRDVLVELQPIPESRLEKTSTCNLVDLMLQTYTEKSVEVTKKVLKKITSSLQKENHFVDKHRVELIQRVSNIEPILDELLKEKVIQQESYDRIRALQTSQEKMRELYSGPLKAGSASKDVFYQILQTHERLLVNDLC
;
A
#
# COMPACT_ATOMS: atom_id res chain seq x y z
N MET A 1 35.62 -13.87 5.35
CA MET A 1 35.47 -12.39 5.28
C MET A 1 35.65 -11.74 6.65
N GLU A 2 35.12 -12.29 7.74
CA GLU A 2 35.31 -11.76 9.10
C GLU A 2 36.78 -11.77 9.55
N SER A 3 37.48 -12.88 9.37
CA SER A 3 38.92 -13.01 9.66
C SER A 3 39.79 -11.99 8.91
N VAL A 4 39.38 -11.59 7.69
CA VAL A 4 40.04 -10.57 6.88
C VAL A 4 39.81 -9.18 7.47
N ILE A 5 38.58 -8.88 7.92
CA ILE A 5 38.26 -7.62 8.59
C ILE A 5 39.05 -7.50 9.90
N GLU A 6 39.09 -8.56 10.71
CA GLU A 6 39.83 -8.59 11.97
C GLU A 6 41.35 -8.43 11.76
N LEU A 7 41.92 -9.14 10.79
CA LEU A 7 43.33 -9.03 10.42
C LEU A 7 43.70 -7.61 9.98
N LEU A 8 42.86 -6.97 9.16
CA LEU A 8 43.09 -5.60 8.70
C LEU A 8 42.95 -4.58 9.83
N LEU A 9 41.97 -4.75 10.73
CA LEU A 9 41.83 -3.89 11.90
C LEU A 9 43.04 -3.99 12.82
N GLU A 10 43.52 -5.20 13.11
CA GLU A 10 44.69 -5.43 13.98
C GLU A 10 45.99 -4.89 13.35
N THR A 11 46.15 -5.04 12.03
CA THR A 11 47.35 -4.57 11.33
C THR A 11 47.39 -3.05 11.26
N LEU A 12 46.26 -2.42 10.92
CA LEU A 12 46.19 -0.98 10.69
C LEU A 12 45.99 -0.16 11.98
N ASP A 13 45.73 -0.81 13.13
CA ASP A 13 45.79 -0.18 14.47
C ASP A 13 47.18 0.42 14.76
N GLY A 14 48.22 -0.07 14.08
CA GLY A 14 49.58 0.46 14.17
C GLY A 14 49.84 1.77 13.38
N LEU A 15 48.81 2.36 12.75
CA LEU A 15 48.88 3.66 12.08
C LEU A 15 48.34 4.76 12.99
N ASN A 16 49.05 5.89 13.10
CA ASN A 16 48.50 7.08 13.76
C ASN A 16 47.52 7.83 12.84
N GLU A 17 46.81 8.85 13.35
CA GLU A 17 45.79 9.58 12.59
C GLU A 17 46.31 10.22 11.30
N GLN A 18 47.54 10.75 11.33
CA GLN A 18 48.17 11.37 10.16
C GLN A 18 48.53 10.32 9.10
N GLU A 19 49.06 9.19 9.53
CA GLU A 19 49.38 8.05 8.67
C GLU A 19 48.11 7.40 8.10
N LEU A 20 47.02 7.30 8.88
CA LEU A 20 45.74 6.78 8.39
C LEU A 20 45.12 7.72 7.34
N SER A 21 45.27 9.04 7.51
CA SER A 21 44.86 10.03 6.50
C SER A 21 45.67 9.89 5.20
N GLU A 22 46.98 9.66 5.32
CA GLU A 22 47.87 9.37 4.19
C GLU A 22 47.52 8.04 3.50
N PHE A 23 47.25 6.99 4.28
CA PHE A 23 46.77 5.69 3.80
C PHE A 23 45.49 5.84 2.97
N ASN A 24 44.49 6.56 3.48
CA ASN A 24 43.25 6.85 2.76
C ASN A 24 43.49 7.67 1.48
N LYS A 25 44.49 8.56 1.47
CA LYS A 25 44.87 9.33 0.28
C LYS A 25 45.49 8.43 -0.80
N ASN A 26 46.39 7.54 -0.44
CA ASN A 26 47.03 6.61 -1.38
C ASN A 26 46.04 5.56 -1.89
N LEU A 27 45.16 5.04 -1.03
CA LEU A 27 44.08 4.13 -1.42
C LEU A 27 43.16 4.76 -2.50
N ARG A 28 42.81 6.05 -2.35
CA ARG A 28 42.04 6.79 -3.37
C ARG A 28 42.78 6.92 -4.70
N GLN A 29 44.10 7.12 -4.67
CA GLN A 29 44.91 7.20 -5.89
C GLN A 29 44.96 5.86 -6.63
N ILE A 30 45.11 4.75 -5.89
CA ILE A 30 45.06 3.40 -6.47
C ILE A 30 43.67 3.14 -7.08
N HIS A 31 42.59 3.54 -6.41
CA HIS A 31 41.23 3.32 -6.90
C HIS A 31 40.90 4.11 -8.18
N ARG A 32 41.38 5.36 -8.31
CA ARG A 32 41.20 6.20 -9.51
C ARG A 32 41.74 5.59 -10.81
N LYS A 33 42.60 4.57 -10.73
CA LYS A 33 43.30 3.99 -11.88
C LYS A 33 42.55 2.82 -12.53
N TYR A 34 41.50 2.27 -11.92
CA TYR A 34 40.95 0.95 -12.31
C TYR A 34 39.47 0.86 -12.70
N ASP A 35 38.52 1.71 -12.27
CA ASP A 35 37.19 1.78 -12.91
C ASP A 35 36.27 2.94 -12.46
N SER A 36 35.12 3.02 -13.14
CA SER A 36 34.10 4.07 -13.34
C SER A 36 33.56 4.90 -12.14
N VAL A 37 32.87 5.97 -12.54
CA VAL A 37 32.38 7.21 -11.88
C VAL A 37 31.72 7.10 -10.48
N PHE A 38 31.49 5.92 -9.91
CA PHE A 38 30.55 5.74 -8.78
C PHE A 38 31.13 5.58 -7.36
N SER A 39 32.45 5.72 -7.14
CA SER A 39 33.05 5.51 -5.78
C SER A 39 33.66 6.73 -5.10
N LEU A 40 33.57 7.93 -5.69
CA LEU A 40 34.40 9.07 -5.25
C LEU A 40 34.01 9.71 -3.90
N THR A 41 32.82 9.46 -3.36
CA THR A 41 32.31 10.17 -2.17
C THR A 41 32.55 9.47 -0.83
N ARG A 42 32.97 8.20 -0.78
CA ARG A 42 32.97 7.41 0.48
C ARG A 42 34.19 7.58 1.40
N TYR A 43 35.29 8.20 0.95
CA TYR A 43 36.54 8.27 1.71
C TYR A 43 36.84 9.66 2.30
N ARG A 44 35.83 10.42 2.76
CA ARG A 44 36.06 11.68 3.49
C ARG A 44 36.06 11.44 5.00
N GLY A 45 37.26 11.46 5.61
CA GLY A 45 37.45 11.65 7.05
C GLY A 45 36.90 10.53 7.94
N THR A 46 37.38 9.30 7.76
CA THR A 46 36.78 8.12 8.40
C THR A 46 37.72 7.47 9.41
N ASN A 47 37.17 7.11 10.58
CA ASN A 47 37.82 6.27 11.59
C ASN A 47 38.31 4.94 10.95
N LEU A 48 39.42 4.39 11.45
CA LEU A 48 40.06 3.15 11.01
C LEU A 48 39.06 2.03 10.67
N GLN A 49 38.07 1.82 11.53
CA GLN A 49 37.06 0.79 11.34
C GLN A 49 36.24 0.97 10.06
N HIS A 50 35.88 2.21 9.76
CA HIS A 50 35.11 2.53 8.56
C HIS A 50 35.97 2.42 7.30
N THR A 51 37.25 2.77 7.36
CA THR A 51 38.20 2.51 6.27
C THR A 51 38.31 1.02 5.96
N VAL A 52 38.47 0.16 6.97
CA VAL A 52 38.55 -1.29 6.77
C VAL A 52 37.25 -1.84 6.19
N PHE A 53 36.09 -1.44 6.71
CA PHE A 53 34.79 -1.90 6.20
C PHE A 53 34.59 -1.52 4.72
N LEU A 54 34.92 -0.28 4.34
CA LEU A 54 34.86 0.17 2.96
C LEU A 54 35.80 -0.63 2.05
N MET A 55 37.02 -0.91 2.51
CA MET A 55 38.00 -1.70 1.76
C MET A 55 37.50 -3.12 1.51
N VAL A 56 36.91 -3.76 2.52
CA VAL A 56 36.37 -5.12 2.39
C VAL A 56 35.13 -5.14 1.49
N GLN A 57 34.25 -4.14 1.56
CA GLN A 57 33.10 -4.01 0.65
C GLN A 57 33.48 -3.67 -0.80
N THR A 58 34.64 -3.04 -1.00
CA THR A 58 35.13 -2.65 -2.33
C THR A 58 35.92 -3.77 -2.99
N TYR A 59 36.83 -4.43 -2.25
CA TYR A 59 37.81 -5.36 -2.80
C TYR A 59 37.65 -6.81 -2.33
N GLY A 60 36.69 -7.10 -1.44
CA GLY A 60 36.49 -8.44 -0.94
C GLY A 60 37.74 -9.01 -0.25
N GLN A 61 38.16 -10.21 -0.65
CA GLN A 61 39.39 -10.85 -0.16
C GLN A 61 40.68 -10.16 -0.66
N GLN A 62 40.63 -9.46 -1.80
CA GLN A 62 41.78 -8.72 -2.34
C GLN A 62 42.13 -7.48 -1.50
N SER A 63 41.31 -7.14 -0.50
CA SER A 63 41.56 -6.03 0.42
C SER A 63 42.91 -6.15 1.12
N VAL A 64 43.37 -7.36 1.46
CA VAL A 64 44.70 -7.62 2.06
C VAL A 64 45.84 -7.21 1.11
N GLU A 65 45.77 -7.61 -0.15
CA GLU A 65 46.79 -7.28 -1.16
C GLU A 65 46.82 -5.77 -1.44
N LYS A 66 45.65 -5.13 -1.56
CA LYS A 66 45.56 -3.67 -1.75
C LYS A 66 46.13 -2.92 -0.54
N THR A 67 45.83 -3.36 0.68
CA THR A 67 46.44 -2.81 1.91
C THR A 67 47.95 -2.95 1.88
N MET A 68 48.47 -4.13 1.52
CA MET A 68 49.91 -4.37 1.45
C MET A 68 50.58 -3.44 0.44
N LYS A 69 49.95 -3.19 -0.72
CA LYS A 69 50.44 -2.26 -1.73
C LYS A 69 50.50 -0.83 -1.20
N VAL A 70 49.46 -0.35 -0.55
CA VAL A 70 49.41 0.99 0.05
C VAL A 70 50.48 1.14 1.15
N LEU A 71 50.64 0.16 2.03
CA LEU A 71 51.63 0.19 3.10
C LEU A 71 53.07 0.24 2.57
N LYS A 72 53.35 -0.47 1.46
CA LYS A 72 54.64 -0.40 0.75
C LYS A 72 54.89 0.98 0.14
N GLU A 73 53.87 1.60 -0.46
CA GLU A 73 53.96 2.97 -1.00
C GLU A 73 54.21 4.01 0.12
N MET A 74 53.64 3.80 1.31
CA MET A 74 53.88 4.61 2.52
C MET A 74 55.19 4.31 3.23
N LYS A 75 56.00 3.36 2.73
CA LYS A 75 57.24 2.88 3.37
C LYS A 75 57.05 2.26 4.78
N ARG A 76 55.82 1.88 5.16
CA ARG A 76 55.52 1.11 6.38
C ARG A 76 55.73 -0.39 6.12
N THR A 77 56.98 -0.75 5.85
CA THR A 77 57.38 -2.15 5.56
C THR A 77 57.21 -3.05 6.78
N ASP A 78 57.25 -2.49 7.99
CA ASP A 78 56.95 -3.16 9.26
C ASP A 78 55.52 -3.74 9.29
N LEU A 79 54.52 -2.92 8.93
CA LEU A 79 53.12 -3.34 8.90
C LEU A 79 52.83 -4.24 7.70
N ALA A 80 53.47 -3.99 6.56
CA ALA A 80 53.34 -4.87 5.38
C ALA A 80 53.89 -6.27 5.65
N GLN A 81 54.98 -6.37 6.42
CA GLN A 81 55.55 -7.65 6.85
C GLN A 81 54.66 -8.34 7.87
N ARG A 82 54.15 -7.61 8.89
CA ARG A 82 53.16 -8.15 9.85
C ARG A 82 51.91 -8.70 9.16
N LEU A 83 51.37 -8.00 8.15
CA LEU A 83 50.22 -8.47 7.39
C LEU A 83 50.54 -9.77 6.62
N SER A 84 51.77 -9.91 6.14
CA SER A 84 52.27 -11.13 5.48
C SER A 84 52.39 -12.28 6.48
N ASP A 85 52.99 -12.04 7.64
CA ASP A 85 53.30 -13.05 8.65
C ASP A 85 52.02 -13.55 9.36
N CYS A 86 51.09 -12.65 9.67
CA CYS A 86 49.82 -12.95 10.33
C CYS A 86 48.80 -13.72 9.46
N SER A 87 49.02 -13.82 8.15
CA SER A 87 48.18 -14.66 7.26
C SER A 87 48.30 -16.17 7.53
N SER A 88 49.26 -16.58 8.37
CA SER A 88 49.64 -17.98 8.61
C SER A 88 49.40 -18.53 10.03
N LEU A 89 48.90 -17.72 10.98
CA LEU A 89 48.73 -18.11 12.39
C LEU A 89 47.25 -18.13 12.83
N PRO A 90 46.82 -19.05 13.71
CA PRO A 90 45.47 -19.06 14.29
C PRO A 90 45.23 -17.82 15.15
N GLN A 91 44.19 -17.05 14.83
CA GLN A 91 43.82 -15.80 15.52
C GLN A 91 43.39 -16.07 16.99
N LYS A 92 44.00 -15.36 17.93
CA LYS A 92 43.56 -15.33 19.34
C LYS A 92 42.24 -14.55 19.43
N LYS A 93 41.20 -15.18 19.99
CA LYS A 93 39.96 -14.51 20.41
C LYS A 93 40.28 -13.43 21.44
N HIS A 94 40.40 -12.17 21.00
CA HIS A 94 40.22 -11.05 21.89
C HIS A 94 38.73 -10.91 22.21
N SER A 95 38.38 -10.59 23.45
CA SER A 95 37.00 -10.33 23.88
C SER A 95 36.53 -9.02 23.25
N VAL A 96 36.03 -9.10 22.02
CA VAL A 96 35.51 -7.95 21.28
C VAL A 96 34.06 -7.69 21.71
N ASP A 97 33.75 -6.44 22.03
CA ASP A 97 32.40 -5.88 22.25
C ASP A 97 31.36 -6.50 21.29
N GLU A 98 30.24 -7.00 21.82
CA GLU A 98 29.16 -7.68 21.06
C GLU A 98 28.70 -6.85 19.87
N ARG A 99 28.64 -5.52 20.00
CA ARG A 99 28.26 -4.62 18.91
C ARG A 99 29.28 -4.58 17.77
N ARG A 100 30.57 -4.64 18.09
CA ARG A 100 31.66 -4.67 17.10
C ARG A 100 31.68 -6.02 16.37
N SER A 101 31.42 -7.12 17.07
CA SER A 101 31.26 -8.45 16.46
C SER A 101 30.07 -8.50 15.49
N ALA A 102 28.91 -7.96 15.89
CA ALA A 102 27.72 -7.92 15.03
C ALA A 102 27.92 -7.07 13.76
N LEU A 103 28.64 -5.95 13.84
CA LEU A 103 28.96 -5.11 12.68
C LEU A 103 29.95 -5.78 11.73
N ILE A 104 30.98 -6.46 12.26
CA ILE A 104 31.92 -7.24 11.46
C ILE A 104 31.18 -8.34 10.70
N HIS A 105 30.27 -9.06 11.37
CA HIS A 105 29.44 -10.09 10.76
C HIS A 105 28.55 -9.55 9.62
N LYS A 106 27.89 -8.41 9.85
CA LYS A 106 27.05 -7.75 8.82
C LYS A 106 27.86 -7.32 7.60
N VAL A 107 29.01 -6.68 7.81
CA VAL A 107 29.88 -6.23 6.71
C VAL A 107 30.48 -7.40 5.95
N ALA A 108 30.88 -8.45 6.66
CA ALA A 108 31.35 -9.69 6.06
C ALA A 108 30.26 -10.35 5.20
N THR A 109 29.02 -10.37 5.69
CA THR A 109 27.85 -10.91 4.97
C THR A 109 27.57 -10.09 3.71
N MET A 110 27.51 -8.76 3.81
CA MET A 110 27.29 -7.89 2.63
C MET A 110 28.38 -8.08 1.57
N ALA A 111 29.65 -8.19 1.98
CA ALA A 111 30.76 -8.41 1.06
C ALA A 111 30.71 -9.80 0.42
N ALA A 112 30.30 -10.83 1.17
CA ALA A 112 30.10 -12.18 0.64
C ALA A 112 28.96 -12.24 -0.38
N VAL A 113 27.81 -11.63 -0.08
CA VAL A 113 26.67 -11.54 -1.01
C VAL A 113 27.06 -10.79 -2.28
N LYS A 114 27.73 -9.65 -2.16
CA LYS A 114 28.21 -8.88 -3.30
C LYS A 114 29.17 -9.68 -4.19
N HIS A 115 30.11 -10.42 -3.58
CA HIS A 115 31.03 -11.28 -4.33
C HIS A 115 30.28 -12.40 -5.04
N LEU A 116 29.36 -13.07 -4.35
CA LEU A 116 28.55 -14.15 -4.89
C LEU A 116 27.71 -13.68 -6.10
N LEU A 117 27.03 -12.54 -5.98
CA LEU A 117 26.25 -11.98 -7.08
C LEU A 117 27.15 -11.61 -8.27
N LEU A 118 28.31 -11.02 -8.01
CA LEU A 118 29.25 -10.66 -9.07
C LEU A 118 29.82 -11.89 -9.78
N GLU A 119 30.20 -12.91 -9.02
CA GLU A 119 30.67 -14.20 -9.54
C GLU A 119 29.60 -14.86 -10.40
N THR A 120 28.36 -14.91 -9.92
CA THR A 120 27.24 -15.52 -10.66
C THR A 120 26.91 -14.73 -11.93
N LEU A 121 26.98 -13.39 -11.90
CA LEU A 121 26.79 -12.56 -13.11
C LEU A 121 27.97 -12.62 -14.10
N ASN A 122 29.16 -13.02 -13.66
CA ASN A 122 30.29 -13.25 -14.57
C ASN A 122 30.10 -14.50 -15.44
N ASP A 123 29.25 -15.44 -15.00
CA ASP A 123 28.87 -16.62 -15.80
C ASP A 123 27.79 -16.33 -16.86
N LEU A 124 27.32 -15.08 -16.94
CA LEU A 124 26.48 -14.61 -18.04
C LEU A 124 27.35 -14.12 -19.19
N SER A 125 27.00 -14.49 -20.42
CA SER A 125 27.47 -13.80 -21.63
C SER A 125 26.99 -12.34 -21.66
N ASP A 126 27.55 -11.52 -22.55
CA ASP A 126 27.14 -10.11 -22.65
C ASP A 126 25.68 -9.93 -23.14
N GLU A 127 25.16 -10.86 -23.94
CA GLU A 127 23.74 -10.85 -24.34
C GLU A 127 22.82 -11.29 -23.20
N GLU A 128 23.23 -12.31 -22.45
CA GLU A 128 22.51 -12.73 -21.25
C GLU A 128 22.52 -11.63 -20.18
N LEU A 129 23.62 -10.90 -20.02
CA LEU A 129 23.68 -9.76 -19.12
C LEU A 129 22.73 -8.64 -19.55
N LYS A 130 22.55 -8.40 -20.86
CA LYS A 130 21.54 -7.45 -21.35
C LYS A 130 20.12 -7.95 -21.06
N LYS A 131 19.87 -9.25 -21.23
CA LYS A 131 18.58 -9.88 -20.86
C LYS A 131 18.32 -9.74 -19.35
N PHE A 132 19.33 -10.02 -18.53
CA PHE A 132 19.30 -9.84 -17.08
C PHE A 132 18.93 -8.41 -16.68
N LYS A 133 19.61 -7.40 -17.24
CA LYS A 133 19.32 -5.98 -16.97
C LYS A 133 17.89 -5.58 -17.35
N ARG A 134 17.39 -6.06 -18.48
CA ARG A 134 16.00 -5.78 -18.93
C ARG A 134 14.97 -6.38 -17.97
N LEU A 135 15.12 -7.65 -17.63
CA LEU A 135 14.24 -8.33 -16.68
C LEU A 135 14.30 -7.69 -15.28
N LEU A 136 15.50 -7.31 -14.83
CA LEU A 136 15.67 -6.59 -13.56
C LEU A 136 14.96 -5.23 -13.55
N GLN A 137 14.95 -4.50 -14.67
CA GLN A 137 14.19 -3.24 -14.81
C GLN A 137 12.67 -3.46 -14.77
N MET A 138 12.19 -4.59 -15.29
CA MET A 138 10.77 -4.94 -15.25
C MET A 138 10.32 -5.39 -13.86
N ILE A 139 11.19 -6.10 -13.13
CA ILE A 139 10.86 -6.67 -11.83
C ILE A 139 10.80 -5.60 -10.72
N ILE A 140 11.52 -4.50 -10.83
CA ILE A 140 11.58 -3.52 -9.74
C ILE A 140 10.93 -2.18 -10.15
N PRO A 141 9.79 -1.79 -9.54
CA PRO A 141 9.19 -0.47 -9.77
C PRO A 141 9.98 0.60 -9.02
N TRP A 142 11.01 1.15 -9.66
CA TRP A 142 11.86 2.18 -9.05
C TRP A 142 11.07 3.48 -8.83
N ARG A 143 11.04 3.96 -7.57
CA ARG A 143 10.34 5.20 -7.12
C ARG A 143 10.72 6.49 -7.88
N ASN A 144 11.66 6.46 -8.83
CA ASN A 144 12.06 7.60 -9.65
C ASN A 144 12.57 7.15 -11.05
N ARG A 145 11.66 6.94 -12.01
CA ARG A 145 11.95 6.32 -13.33
C ARG A 145 13.07 7.02 -14.12
N SER A 146 13.16 8.36 -14.03
CA SER A 146 14.10 9.18 -14.81
C SER A 146 15.55 9.15 -14.30
N TYR A 147 15.79 8.89 -13.02
CA TYR A 147 17.15 8.89 -12.44
C TYR A 147 17.86 7.53 -12.57
N PHE A 148 17.08 6.43 -12.58
CA PHE A 148 17.61 5.06 -12.60
C PHE A 148 17.71 4.44 -13.99
N SER A 149 16.85 4.85 -14.94
CA SER A 149 17.00 4.50 -16.36
C SER A 149 18.35 4.94 -16.94
N TRP A 150 18.97 5.98 -16.37
CA TRP A 150 20.34 6.40 -16.70
C TRP A 150 21.40 5.45 -16.10
N ARG A 151 21.21 4.97 -14.86
CA ARG A 151 22.22 4.16 -14.11
C ARG A 151 22.31 2.69 -14.54
N LEU A 152 21.21 2.11 -15.02
CA LEU A 152 21.13 0.76 -15.61
C LEU A 152 21.22 0.82 -17.16
N SER A 153 22.00 1.76 -17.70
CA SER A 153 22.13 1.93 -19.15
C SER A 153 22.82 0.73 -19.80
N ARG A 154 22.77 0.66 -21.15
CA ARG A 154 23.44 -0.39 -21.93
C ARG A 154 24.95 -0.50 -21.61
N SER A 155 25.58 0.56 -21.09
CA SER A 155 27.00 0.61 -20.75
C SER A 155 27.36 0.20 -19.31
N SER A 156 26.40 -0.09 -18.42
CA SER A 156 26.71 -0.46 -17.02
C SER A 156 27.47 -1.79 -16.96
N THR A 157 28.56 -1.86 -16.20
CA THR A 157 29.32 -3.12 -16.02
C THR A 157 28.57 -4.10 -15.13
N ARG A 158 29.00 -5.38 -15.09
CA ARG A 158 28.47 -6.38 -14.13
C ARG A 158 28.58 -5.89 -12.68
N ALA A 159 29.71 -5.25 -12.36
CA ALA A 159 29.94 -4.64 -11.06
C ALA A 159 28.96 -3.50 -10.75
N ASP A 160 28.65 -2.65 -11.73
CA ASP A 160 27.67 -1.56 -11.55
C ASP A 160 26.27 -2.09 -11.26
N VAL A 161 25.87 -3.18 -11.94
CA VAL A 161 24.57 -3.84 -11.70
C VAL A 161 24.50 -4.39 -10.27
N VAL A 162 25.52 -5.13 -9.83
CA VAL A 162 25.56 -5.66 -8.45
C VAL A 162 25.56 -4.54 -7.42
N ASN A 163 26.35 -3.48 -7.63
CA ASN A 163 26.39 -2.34 -6.72
C ASN A 163 25.01 -1.70 -6.58
N LEU A 164 24.32 -1.48 -7.70
CA LEU A 164 22.97 -0.93 -7.70
C LEU A 164 21.98 -1.84 -6.95
N MET A 165 22.02 -3.14 -7.21
CA MET A 165 21.16 -4.11 -6.52
C MET A 165 21.42 -4.15 -5.02
N MET A 166 22.69 -4.06 -4.60
CA MET A 166 23.06 -4.04 -3.18
C MET A 166 22.64 -2.73 -2.49
N ASP A 167 22.79 -1.59 -3.16
CA ASP A 167 22.45 -0.28 -2.59
C ASP A 167 20.92 -0.11 -2.44
N GLU A 168 20.13 -0.65 -3.37
CA GLU A 168 18.68 -0.44 -3.37
C GLU A 168 17.86 -1.59 -2.73
N LEU A 169 18.28 -2.85 -2.91
CA LEU A 169 17.54 -4.03 -2.42
C LEU A 169 18.12 -4.63 -1.14
N GLY A 170 19.37 -4.28 -0.80
CA GLY A 170 20.06 -4.83 0.36
C GLY A 170 20.09 -6.37 0.34
N GLN A 171 19.51 -7.01 1.36
CA GLN A 171 19.45 -8.47 1.48
C GLN A 171 18.54 -9.14 0.45
N GLN A 172 17.54 -8.43 -0.09
CA GLN A 172 16.62 -8.98 -1.11
C GLN A 172 17.26 -9.12 -2.49
N SER A 173 18.48 -8.60 -2.68
CA SER A 173 19.23 -8.69 -3.95
C SER A 173 19.42 -10.14 -4.43
N VAL A 174 19.62 -11.10 -3.52
CA VAL A 174 19.79 -12.53 -3.87
C VAL A 174 18.49 -13.12 -4.43
N GLU A 175 17.37 -12.88 -3.77
CA GLU A 175 16.07 -13.43 -4.18
C GLU A 175 15.64 -12.88 -5.55
N VAL A 176 15.78 -11.56 -5.73
CA VAL A 176 15.49 -10.91 -7.01
C VAL A 176 16.41 -11.43 -8.12
N THR A 177 17.67 -11.74 -7.83
CA THR A 177 18.61 -12.32 -8.81
C THR A 177 18.19 -13.74 -9.21
N ARG A 178 17.74 -14.56 -8.25
CA ARG A 178 17.19 -15.90 -8.51
C ARG A 178 15.98 -15.82 -9.44
N GLU A 179 15.04 -14.92 -9.15
CA GLU A 179 13.85 -14.69 -9.97
C GLU A 179 14.20 -14.29 -11.41
N VAL A 180 15.16 -13.38 -11.58
CA VAL A 180 15.64 -13.00 -12.93
C VAL A 180 16.24 -14.21 -13.66
N PHE A 181 17.04 -15.04 -12.98
CA PHE A 181 17.64 -16.23 -13.60
C PHE A 181 16.62 -17.32 -13.94
N MET A 182 15.57 -17.48 -13.14
CA MET A 182 14.44 -18.37 -13.46
C MET A 182 13.78 -17.94 -14.78
N ARG A 183 13.53 -16.64 -14.96
CA ARG A 183 12.99 -16.08 -16.23
C ARG A 183 13.97 -16.15 -17.40
N MET A 184 15.26 -16.22 -17.12
CA MET A 184 16.29 -16.44 -18.14
C MET A 184 16.53 -17.93 -18.45
N ASN A 185 15.85 -18.85 -17.76
CA ASN A 185 16.08 -20.29 -17.84
C ASN A 185 17.50 -20.73 -17.45
N ARG A 186 18.18 -19.95 -16.59
CA ARG A 186 19.53 -20.25 -16.07
C ARG A 186 19.44 -20.97 -14.72
N THR A 187 18.84 -22.14 -14.71
CA THR A 187 18.68 -22.98 -13.50
C THR A 187 20.03 -23.38 -12.90
N ASP A 188 21.07 -23.51 -13.74
CA ASP A 188 22.46 -23.70 -13.34
C ASP A 188 22.99 -22.58 -12.44
N LEU A 189 22.55 -21.33 -12.66
CA LEU A 189 22.94 -20.17 -11.86
C LEU A 189 22.04 -19.97 -10.64
N VAL A 190 20.77 -20.35 -10.71
CA VAL A 190 19.86 -20.33 -9.55
C VAL A 190 20.39 -21.22 -8.43
N GLN A 191 20.95 -22.38 -8.78
CA GLN A 191 21.54 -23.33 -7.82
C GLN A 191 22.84 -22.81 -7.17
N LYS A 192 23.53 -21.86 -7.78
CA LYS A 192 24.73 -21.22 -7.19
C LYS A 192 24.39 -20.21 -6.10
N LEU A 193 23.13 -19.75 -6.06
CA LEU A 193 22.66 -18.82 -5.04
C LEU A 193 22.07 -19.60 -3.85
N PRO A 194 22.31 -19.17 -2.60
CA PRO A 194 21.75 -19.83 -1.42
C PRO A 194 20.22 -19.68 -1.40
N GLU A 195 19.53 -20.73 -0.97
CA GLU A 195 18.10 -20.68 -0.63
C GLU A 195 17.92 -19.80 0.62
N SER A 196 16.86 -19.00 0.66
CA SER A 196 16.57 -18.13 1.79
C SER A 196 16.46 -18.94 3.09
N SER A 197 17.34 -18.64 4.06
CA SER A 197 17.25 -19.20 5.40
C SER A 197 16.29 -18.35 6.24
N SER A 198 14.99 -18.57 6.06
CA SER A 198 13.97 -18.20 7.05
C SER A 198 12.72 -19.09 6.92
N ALA A 199 12.70 -20.12 7.77
CA ALA A 199 11.51 -20.79 8.34
C ALA A 199 10.24 -20.91 7.45
N SER A 200 10.28 -21.75 6.42
CA SER A 200 9.12 -22.51 5.93
C SER A 200 9.57 -23.60 4.97
N ARG A 201 10.20 -24.65 5.51
CA ARG A 201 10.30 -25.92 4.78
C ARG A 201 9.02 -26.71 5.06
N GLU A 202 8.07 -26.67 4.13
CA GLU A 202 7.26 -27.84 3.84
C GLU A 202 7.83 -28.51 2.58
N LYS A 203 8.24 -29.76 2.76
CA LYS A 203 8.71 -30.65 1.69
C LYS A 203 7.60 -30.77 0.65
N HIS A 204 7.93 -30.84 -0.64
CA HIS A 204 7.57 -31.97 -1.52
C HIS A 204 8.27 -31.87 -2.90
N SER A 205 8.55 -33.06 -3.43
CA SER A 205 9.27 -33.54 -4.62
C SER A 205 9.60 -32.59 -5.79
N VAL A 206 10.90 -32.51 -6.06
CA VAL A 206 11.58 -31.82 -7.18
C VAL A 206 11.35 -32.48 -8.56
N ASP A 207 10.80 -33.70 -8.62
CA ASP A 207 10.83 -34.50 -9.85
C ASP A 207 9.68 -34.23 -10.85
N GLU A 208 8.55 -33.65 -10.44
CA GLU A 208 7.41 -33.37 -11.36
C GLU A 208 7.49 -31.99 -12.02
N HIS A 209 7.98 -30.98 -11.30
CA HIS A 209 8.13 -29.62 -11.80
C HIS A 209 9.28 -29.50 -12.82
N GLY A 210 10.37 -30.26 -12.62
CA GLY A 210 11.50 -30.29 -13.57
C GLY A 210 11.11 -30.87 -14.93
N ALA A 211 10.25 -31.88 -14.96
CA ALA A 211 9.80 -32.52 -16.20
C ALA A 211 8.87 -31.60 -17.03
N ALA A 212 7.98 -30.86 -16.37
CA ALA A 212 7.12 -29.88 -17.03
C ALA A 212 7.91 -28.66 -17.54
N LEU A 213 8.93 -28.21 -16.80
CA LEU A 213 9.83 -27.13 -17.21
C LEU A 213 10.69 -27.55 -18.41
N LEU A 214 11.30 -28.75 -18.36
CA LEU A 214 12.09 -29.31 -19.47
C LEU A 214 11.26 -29.48 -20.74
N LYS A 215 10.00 -29.92 -20.63
CA LYS A 215 9.09 -30.03 -21.77
C LYS A 215 8.78 -28.67 -22.42
N ARG A 216 8.55 -27.62 -21.62
CA ARG A 216 8.35 -26.25 -22.13
C ARG A 216 9.62 -25.67 -22.77
N ILE A 217 10.80 -26.01 -22.25
CA ILE A 217 12.09 -25.56 -22.79
C ILE A 217 12.37 -26.20 -24.15
N GLU A 218 12.12 -27.50 -24.30
CA GLU A 218 12.25 -28.20 -25.58
C GLU A 218 11.27 -27.66 -26.64
N GLU A 219 10.05 -27.30 -26.23
CA GLU A 219 9.02 -26.74 -27.10
C GLU A 219 9.33 -25.29 -27.53
N GLN A 220 9.89 -24.45 -26.65
CA GLN A 220 10.30 -23.07 -27.00
C GLN A 220 11.58 -23.02 -27.86
N GLU A 221 12.55 -23.90 -27.63
CA GLU A 221 13.77 -23.98 -28.45
C GLU A 221 13.46 -24.50 -29.86
N ALA A 222 12.50 -25.42 -30.00
CA ALA A 222 11.99 -25.85 -31.30
C ALA A 222 11.32 -24.70 -32.07
N VAL A 223 10.51 -23.88 -31.39
CA VAL A 223 9.90 -22.68 -31.98
C VAL A 223 10.95 -21.66 -32.42
N ARG A 224 11.94 -21.39 -31.57
CA ARG A 224 13.08 -20.53 -31.88
C ARG A 224 13.81 -21.00 -33.14
N GLN A 225 14.10 -22.29 -33.24
CA GLN A 225 14.81 -22.84 -34.37
C GLN A 225 14.01 -22.73 -35.68
N ILE A 226 12.70 -23.00 -35.64
CA ILE A 226 11.81 -22.91 -36.81
C ILE A 226 11.75 -21.47 -37.35
N ILE A 227 11.61 -20.48 -36.47
CA ILE A 227 11.56 -19.07 -36.88
C ILE A 227 12.94 -18.61 -37.37
N LEU A 228 14.03 -19.02 -36.70
CA LEU A 228 15.40 -18.68 -37.10
C LEU A 228 15.74 -19.21 -38.49
N GLU A 229 15.41 -20.46 -38.79
CA GLU A 229 15.61 -21.05 -40.13
C GLU A 229 14.82 -20.28 -41.20
N THR A 230 13.60 -19.84 -40.87
CA THR A 230 12.75 -19.10 -41.82
C THR A 230 13.26 -17.69 -42.08
N LEU A 231 13.68 -16.96 -41.04
CA LEU A 231 14.15 -15.59 -41.19
C LEU A 231 15.61 -15.51 -41.69
N ASN A 232 16.40 -16.60 -41.60
CA ASN A 232 17.76 -16.65 -42.16
C ASN A 232 17.78 -16.66 -43.69
N GLU A 233 16.66 -16.98 -44.35
CA GLU A 233 16.51 -16.90 -45.80
C GLU A 233 16.24 -15.48 -46.30
N PHE A 234 16.08 -14.50 -45.39
CA PHE A 234 15.86 -13.12 -45.76
C PHE A 234 17.11 -12.44 -46.28
N SER A 235 16.95 -11.64 -47.33
CA SER A 235 17.92 -10.61 -47.64
C SER A 235 17.91 -9.53 -46.55
N GLN A 236 18.99 -8.74 -46.44
CA GLN A 236 19.03 -7.61 -45.49
C GLN A 236 17.86 -6.63 -45.69
N HIS A 237 17.37 -6.49 -46.92
CA HIS A 237 16.22 -5.67 -47.25
C HIS A 237 14.90 -6.29 -46.74
N ASP A 238 14.74 -7.61 -46.84
CA ASP A 238 13.52 -8.29 -46.37
C ASP A 238 13.47 -8.34 -44.84
N LEU A 239 14.62 -8.54 -44.19
CA LEU A 239 14.73 -8.44 -42.72
C LEU A 239 14.39 -7.04 -42.22
N GLY A 240 14.83 -5.99 -42.93
CA GLY A 240 14.46 -4.61 -42.62
C GLY A 240 12.96 -4.36 -42.72
N LYS A 241 12.29 -4.93 -43.73
CA LYS A 241 10.82 -4.85 -43.87
C LYS A 241 10.09 -5.61 -42.77
N PHE A 242 10.58 -6.80 -42.41
CA PHE A 242 10.01 -7.61 -41.33
C PHE A 242 10.07 -6.88 -39.99
N ILE A 243 11.24 -6.30 -39.65
CA ILE A 243 11.43 -5.52 -38.42
C ILE A 243 10.49 -4.30 -38.39
N LEU A 244 10.21 -3.68 -39.54
CA LEU A 244 9.30 -2.54 -39.63
C LEU A 244 7.83 -2.92 -39.39
N LEU A 245 7.41 -4.10 -39.89
CA LEU A 245 6.02 -4.56 -39.83
C LEU A 245 5.68 -5.32 -38.55
N LEU A 246 6.68 -5.89 -37.89
CA LEU A 246 6.52 -6.66 -36.65
C LEU A 246 5.80 -5.86 -35.53
N PRO A 247 6.15 -4.60 -35.21
CA PRO A 247 5.44 -3.82 -34.20
C PRO A 247 3.97 -3.58 -34.57
N PHE A 248 3.69 -3.30 -35.85
CA PHE A 248 2.33 -3.09 -36.34
C PHE A 248 1.48 -4.37 -36.22
N THR A 249 2.08 -5.52 -36.49
CA THR A 249 1.43 -6.83 -36.35
C THR A 249 1.18 -7.18 -34.89
N CYS A 250 2.16 -6.98 -34.02
CA CYS A 250 1.96 -7.12 -32.56
C CYS A 250 0.85 -6.19 -32.06
N PHE A 251 0.75 -4.97 -32.58
CA PHE A 251 -0.33 -4.02 -32.23
C PHE A 251 -1.71 -4.53 -32.67
N LYS A 252 -1.82 -4.98 -33.93
CA LYS A 252 -3.06 -5.56 -34.49
C LYS A 252 -3.54 -6.77 -33.70
N MET A 253 -2.61 -7.59 -33.21
CA MET A 253 -2.90 -8.82 -32.45
C MET A 253 -3.04 -8.60 -30.93
N GLY A 254 -2.90 -7.36 -30.42
CA GLY A 254 -3.01 -7.07 -28.99
C GLY A 254 -1.85 -7.62 -28.14
N LEU A 255 -0.68 -7.84 -28.74
CA LEU A 255 0.49 -8.46 -28.13
C LEU A 255 1.54 -7.41 -27.67
N PRO A 256 2.47 -7.80 -26.77
CA PRO A 256 3.57 -6.95 -26.33
C PRO A 256 4.34 -6.34 -27.51
N GLN A 257 4.59 -5.03 -27.45
CA GLN A 257 5.29 -4.29 -28.50
C GLN A 257 6.78 -4.58 -28.48
N ILE A 258 7.28 -5.18 -29.56
CA ILE A 258 8.71 -5.48 -29.72
C ILE A 258 9.39 -4.27 -30.36
N GLN A 259 10.21 -3.52 -29.60
CA GLN A 259 11.02 -2.41 -30.12
C GLN A 259 12.46 -2.86 -30.42
N MET A 260 12.94 -2.61 -31.64
CA MET A 260 14.29 -3.04 -32.06
C MET A 260 15.07 -2.04 -32.92
N TYR A 261 16.41 -2.13 -32.79
CA TYR A 261 17.43 -1.40 -33.57
C TYR A 261 18.62 -2.30 -33.97
N THR A 262 18.44 -3.61 -34.17
CA THR A 262 19.51 -4.52 -34.62
C THR A 262 19.15 -5.18 -35.96
N ASN A 263 20.18 -5.40 -36.78
CA ASN A 263 20.09 -6.00 -38.12
C ASN A 263 20.45 -7.50 -38.11
N ARG A 264 20.54 -8.13 -36.93
CA ARG A 264 20.85 -9.56 -36.78
C ARG A 264 19.57 -10.35 -36.55
N THR A 265 19.36 -11.36 -37.40
CA THR A 265 18.20 -12.25 -37.38
C THR A 265 18.07 -13.00 -36.06
N GLU A 266 19.17 -13.52 -35.53
CA GLU A 266 19.19 -14.29 -34.28
C GLU A 266 18.72 -13.48 -33.07
N ASP A 267 19.17 -12.23 -32.95
CA ASP A 267 18.75 -11.32 -31.87
C ASP A 267 17.25 -11.01 -31.94
N LEU A 268 16.71 -10.89 -33.16
CA LEU A 268 15.29 -10.64 -33.43
C LEU A 268 14.45 -11.85 -33.04
N VAL A 269 14.82 -13.05 -33.48
CA VAL A 269 14.10 -14.28 -33.15
C VAL A 269 14.13 -14.56 -31.65
N ASN A 270 15.28 -14.34 -31.00
CA ASN A 270 15.40 -14.48 -29.56
C ASN A 270 14.43 -13.56 -28.83
N LEU A 271 14.33 -12.30 -29.25
CA LEU A 271 13.41 -11.35 -28.65
C LEU A 271 11.94 -11.70 -28.92
N MET A 272 11.61 -12.14 -30.12
CA MET A 272 10.25 -12.55 -30.46
C MET A 272 9.78 -13.75 -29.64
N VAL A 273 10.62 -14.77 -29.48
CA VAL A 273 10.28 -15.97 -28.70
C VAL A 273 10.29 -15.66 -27.19
N ASP A 274 11.20 -14.82 -26.71
CA ASP A 274 11.26 -14.42 -25.31
C ASP A 274 10.04 -13.57 -24.87
N GLU A 275 9.56 -12.67 -25.74
CA GLU A 275 8.44 -11.76 -25.43
C GLU A 275 7.06 -12.35 -25.77
N LEU A 276 6.97 -13.23 -26.78
CA LEU A 276 5.70 -13.75 -27.31
C LEU A 276 5.52 -15.27 -27.16
N GLY A 277 6.55 -16.00 -26.71
CA GLY A 277 6.49 -17.45 -26.56
C GLY A 277 6.06 -18.17 -27.84
N HIS A 278 5.06 -19.04 -27.75
CA HIS A 278 4.51 -19.77 -28.91
C HIS A 278 3.78 -18.87 -29.93
N GLN A 279 3.27 -17.71 -29.50
CA GLN A 279 2.58 -16.77 -30.39
C GLN A 279 3.54 -16.10 -31.39
N SER A 280 4.86 -16.21 -31.16
CA SER A 280 5.89 -15.74 -32.10
C SER A 280 5.77 -16.37 -33.50
N VAL A 281 5.28 -17.61 -33.61
CA VAL A 281 5.07 -18.30 -34.89
C VAL A 281 3.91 -17.67 -35.67
N GLU A 282 2.78 -17.41 -34.99
CA GLU A 282 1.59 -16.79 -35.58
C GLU A 282 1.85 -15.35 -36.00
N VAL A 283 2.56 -14.59 -35.16
CA VAL A 283 3.03 -13.23 -35.49
C VAL A 283 3.97 -13.27 -36.69
N THR A 284 4.89 -14.23 -36.76
CA THR A 284 5.78 -14.39 -37.94
C THR A 284 4.97 -14.68 -39.20
N MET A 285 3.93 -15.51 -39.13
CA MET A 285 3.05 -15.80 -40.28
C MET A 285 2.28 -14.56 -40.75
N GLU A 286 1.74 -13.77 -39.84
CA GLU A 286 0.98 -12.55 -40.18
C GLU A 286 1.91 -11.49 -40.81
N VAL A 287 3.11 -11.29 -40.26
CA VAL A 287 4.10 -10.38 -40.86
C VAL A 287 4.51 -10.86 -42.26
N LEU A 288 4.71 -12.17 -42.46
CA LEU A 288 5.03 -12.75 -43.78
C LEU A 288 3.87 -12.56 -44.79
N THR A 289 2.63 -12.56 -44.31
CA THR A 289 1.44 -12.25 -45.12
C THR A 289 1.49 -10.80 -45.60
N ASP A 290 1.76 -9.86 -44.70
CA ASP A 290 1.89 -8.44 -45.01
C ASP A 290 3.10 -8.14 -45.92
N MET A 291 4.14 -8.97 -45.85
CA MET A 291 5.30 -8.93 -46.75
C MET A 291 5.06 -9.60 -48.11
N ASN A 292 3.90 -10.22 -48.32
CA ASN A 292 3.54 -11.00 -49.51
C ASN A 292 4.55 -12.13 -49.81
N ARG A 293 4.92 -12.90 -48.77
CA ARG A 293 5.86 -14.05 -48.83
C ARG A 293 5.16 -15.39 -48.54
N PRO A 294 4.22 -15.84 -49.41
CA PRO A 294 3.48 -17.08 -49.21
C PRO A 294 4.36 -18.34 -49.29
N ASP A 295 5.51 -18.24 -49.96
CA ASP A 295 6.54 -19.28 -50.06
C ASP A 295 7.08 -19.69 -48.68
N LEU A 296 7.26 -18.71 -47.79
CA LEU A 296 7.76 -18.95 -46.44
C LEU A 296 6.66 -19.26 -45.44
N MET A 297 5.45 -18.73 -45.64
CA MET A 297 4.28 -19.09 -44.82
C MET A 297 3.91 -20.56 -44.93
N LEU A 298 3.90 -21.12 -46.16
CA LEU A 298 3.60 -22.53 -46.39
C LEU A 298 4.63 -23.44 -45.71
N ARG A 299 5.91 -23.07 -45.75
CA ARG A 299 6.98 -23.82 -45.07
C ARG A 299 6.89 -23.72 -43.55
N LEU A 300 6.60 -22.53 -42.99
CA LEU A 300 6.37 -22.37 -41.55
C LEU A 300 5.14 -23.17 -41.09
N SER A 301 4.12 -23.27 -41.95
CA SER A 301 2.90 -24.06 -41.72
C SER A 301 3.15 -25.57 -41.81
N GLU A 302 3.97 -26.04 -42.75
CA GLU A 302 4.36 -27.44 -42.90
C GLU A 302 5.27 -27.90 -41.73
N SER A 303 6.23 -27.05 -41.34
CA SER A 303 7.12 -27.29 -40.19
C SER A 303 6.38 -27.27 -38.85
N SER A 304 5.30 -26.50 -38.72
CA SER A 304 4.44 -26.47 -37.52
C SER A 304 3.32 -27.53 -37.52
N SER A 305 2.85 -27.97 -38.70
CA SER A 305 1.79 -28.98 -38.86
C SER A 305 2.29 -30.43 -38.82
N GLY A 306 3.60 -30.68 -38.81
CA GLY A 306 4.19 -32.01 -38.63
C GLY A 306 3.88 -32.68 -37.28
N ARG A 307 3.17 -31.99 -36.37
CA ARG A 307 2.63 -32.52 -35.12
C ARG A 307 1.23 -31.98 -34.86
N LYS A 308 0.21 -32.56 -35.50
CA LYS A 308 -1.19 -32.47 -35.04
C LYS A 308 -1.77 -33.88 -34.87
N THR A 309 -2.08 -34.24 -33.63
CA THR A 309 -3.15 -35.20 -33.35
C THR A 309 -4.45 -34.42 -33.28
N GLU A 310 -5.26 -34.61 -34.33
CA GLU A 310 -6.73 -34.53 -34.45
C GLU A 310 -7.50 -33.29 -33.93
N ARG A 311 -7.53 -32.34 -34.87
CA ARG A 311 -8.59 -31.44 -35.36
C ARG A 311 -10.06 -31.86 -35.14
N SER A 312 -10.93 -30.88 -34.81
CA SER A 312 -11.97 -30.28 -35.71
C SER A 312 -12.81 -29.26 -34.92
N SER A 313 -12.79 -27.94 -35.11
CA SER A 313 -12.96 -27.04 -36.28
C SER A 313 -14.35 -27.06 -36.93
N GLU A 314 -15.25 -26.21 -36.44
CA GLU A 314 -16.11 -25.37 -37.28
C GLU A 314 -16.09 -23.93 -36.73
N LEU A 315 -16.17 -22.99 -37.67
CA LEU A 315 -15.75 -21.59 -37.61
C LEU A 315 -16.92 -20.62 -37.34
N GLU A 316 -16.52 -19.39 -36.98
CA GLU A 316 -17.20 -18.10 -37.12
C GLU A 316 -18.16 -17.64 -36.01
N GLY A 317 -17.64 -16.70 -35.21
CA GLY A 317 -18.38 -15.84 -34.31
C GLY A 317 -17.46 -15.24 -33.25
N CYS A 318 -17.00 -14.01 -33.46
CA CYS A 318 -16.21 -13.26 -32.48
C CYS A 318 -17.01 -13.09 -31.16
N GLN A 319 -16.70 -13.86 -30.13
CA GLN A 319 -17.14 -13.64 -28.74
C GLN A 319 -16.00 -13.99 -27.80
N SER A 320 -15.82 -13.16 -26.77
CA SER A 320 -14.93 -13.34 -25.61
C SER A 320 -14.85 -14.81 -25.18
N MET A 321 -13.67 -15.29 -24.76
CA MET A 321 -13.56 -16.54 -24.02
C MET A 321 -14.58 -16.50 -22.88
N THR A 322 -15.68 -17.23 -23.07
CA THR A 322 -16.80 -17.29 -22.17
C THR A 322 -16.43 -18.33 -21.13
N ASP A 323 -16.23 -17.86 -19.90
CA ASP A 323 -16.36 -18.67 -18.70
C ASP A 323 -17.68 -19.44 -18.81
N SER A 324 -17.60 -20.76 -19.00
CA SER A 324 -18.72 -21.65 -19.29
C SER A 324 -19.84 -21.41 -18.26
N SER A 325 -20.94 -20.80 -18.70
CA SER A 325 -21.95 -20.17 -17.86
C SER A 325 -23.02 -21.14 -17.35
N ASP A 326 -22.62 -22.13 -16.55
CA ASP A 326 -23.50 -23.09 -15.88
C ASP A 326 -23.88 -22.70 -14.43
N TRP A 327 -23.71 -21.42 -14.05
CA TRP A 327 -24.03 -20.93 -12.71
C TRP A 327 -25.47 -20.40 -12.62
N THR A 328 -26.26 -20.96 -11.69
CA THR A 328 -27.61 -20.45 -11.41
C THR A 328 -27.52 -19.19 -10.55
N LYS A 329 -27.91 -18.04 -11.11
CA LYS A 329 -27.84 -16.75 -10.41
C LYS A 329 -28.98 -16.58 -9.40
N LEU A 330 -28.63 -16.32 -8.15
CA LEU A 330 -29.56 -16.08 -7.04
C LEU A 330 -29.44 -14.66 -6.49
N GLU A 331 -30.57 -14.06 -6.15
CA GLU A 331 -30.62 -12.83 -5.36
C GLU A 331 -30.69 -13.18 -3.87
N PRO A 332 -29.87 -12.57 -3.00
CA PRO A 332 -29.94 -12.78 -1.56
C PRO A 332 -31.11 -12.02 -0.93
N GLU A 333 -31.67 -12.56 0.15
CA GLU A 333 -32.56 -11.83 1.03
C GLU A 333 -31.74 -10.87 1.90
N VAL A 334 -32.09 -9.59 1.91
CA VAL A 334 -31.36 -8.54 2.63
C VAL A 334 -32.07 -8.21 3.93
N ASN A 335 -31.38 -8.40 5.05
CA ASN A 335 -31.85 -8.00 6.39
C ASN A 335 -30.96 -6.87 6.92
N SER A 336 -31.54 -5.70 7.14
CA SER A 336 -30.92 -4.58 7.84
C SER A 336 -31.62 -4.39 9.18
N THR A 337 -30.99 -4.83 10.27
CA THR A 337 -31.56 -4.80 11.63
C THR A 337 -31.42 -3.42 12.29
N ASP A 338 -30.36 -2.67 11.95
CA ASP A 338 -30.06 -1.32 12.44
C ASP A 338 -29.40 -0.47 11.32
N ALA A 339 -29.52 0.87 11.37
CA ALA A 339 -28.98 1.77 10.34
C ALA A 339 -27.44 1.84 10.31
N ASP A 340 -26.78 1.46 11.41
CA ASP A 340 -25.32 1.53 11.57
C ASP A 340 -24.62 0.16 11.37
N GLU A 341 -25.37 -0.93 11.16
CA GLU A 341 -24.80 -2.27 10.92
C GLU A 341 -24.78 -2.60 9.42
N ALA A 342 -23.72 -3.28 8.99
CA ALA A 342 -23.61 -3.77 7.62
C ALA A 342 -24.78 -4.73 7.31
N PRO A 343 -25.44 -4.60 6.13
CA PRO A 343 -26.58 -5.45 5.79
C PRO A 343 -26.18 -6.93 5.76
N THR A 344 -27.03 -7.77 6.32
CA THR A 344 -26.87 -9.22 6.32
C THR A 344 -27.60 -9.81 5.11
N TYR A 345 -26.87 -10.53 4.27
CA TYR A 345 -27.39 -11.19 3.08
C TYR A 345 -27.60 -12.67 3.37
N SER A 346 -28.80 -13.19 3.12
CA SER A 346 -29.16 -14.58 3.35
C SER A 346 -29.44 -15.30 2.03
N LEU A 347 -28.87 -16.50 1.87
CA LEU A 347 -29.04 -17.33 0.68
C LEU A 347 -29.45 -18.74 1.05
N GLN A 348 -30.29 -19.34 0.20
CA GLN A 348 -30.67 -20.75 0.28
C GLN A 348 -30.63 -21.38 -1.12
N SER A 349 -30.10 -22.59 -1.19
CA SER A 349 -29.96 -23.35 -2.43
C SER A 349 -30.22 -24.84 -2.22
N ALA A 350 -30.70 -25.51 -3.27
CA ALA A 350 -30.68 -26.97 -3.38
C ALA A 350 -29.30 -27.44 -3.89
N ALA A 351 -29.11 -28.74 -4.13
CA ALA A 351 -27.86 -29.21 -4.72
C ALA A 351 -27.63 -28.63 -6.13
N GLY A 352 -26.43 -28.12 -6.42
CA GLY A 352 -26.12 -27.49 -7.70
C GLY A 352 -24.97 -26.47 -7.64
N HIS A 353 -24.90 -25.64 -8.68
CA HIS A 353 -23.91 -24.57 -8.89
C HIS A 353 -24.63 -23.22 -8.94
N PHE A 354 -24.23 -22.29 -8.07
CA PHE A 354 -24.91 -21.02 -7.92
C PHE A 354 -23.95 -19.83 -7.85
N GLU A 355 -24.43 -18.66 -8.25
CA GLU A 355 -23.72 -17.37 -8.15
C GLU A 355 -24.63 -16.33 -7.49
N CYS A 356 -24.12 -15.60 -6.51
CA CYS A 356 -24.84 -14.49 -5.89
C CYS A 356 -24.76 -13.26 -6.78
N ARG A 357 -25.91 -12.65 -7.11
CA ARG A 357 -25.96 -11.46 -7.96
C ARG A 357 -25.41 -10.19 -7.29
N VAL A 358 -25.42 -10.15 -5.95
CA VAL A 358 -24.92 -9.00 -5.19
C VAL A 358 -23.43 -9.11 -4.92
N SER A 359 -22.97 -10.24 -4.39
CA SER A 359 -21.55 -10.41 -4.01
C SER A 359 -20.67 -11.00 -5.10
N GLY A 360 -21.24 -11.60 -6.15
CA GLY A 360 -20.49 -12.42 -7.11
C GLY A 360 -20.02 -13.75 -6.53
N LEU A 361 -20.24 -14.04 -5.24
CA LEU A 361 -19.82 -15.29 -4.61
C LEU A 361 -20.43 -16.49 -5.35
N ARG A 362 -19.58 -17.44 -5.79
CA ARG A 362 -20.06 -18.69 -6.41
C ARG A 362 -19.86 -19.85 -5.46
N TRP A 363 -20.78 -20.80 -5.48
CA TRP A 363 -20.67 -21.99 -4.65
C TRP A 363 -21.28 -23.23 -5.28
N VAL A 364 -20.76 -24.38 -4.85
CA VAL A 364 -21.26 -25.70 -5.19
C VAL A 364 -21.67 -26.42 -3.91
N CYS A 365 -22.86 -27.00 -3.91
CA CYS A 365 -23.37 -27.80 -2.80
C CYS A 365 -23.99 -29.11 -3.30
N LYS A 366 -23.77 -30.20 -2.56
CA LYS A 366 -24.33 -31.53 -2.86
C LYS A 366 -25.71 -31.77 -2.24
N GLY A 367 -26.16 -30.87 -1.37
CA GLY A 367 -27.44 -30.96 -0.67
C GLY A 367 -28.03 -29.57 -0.45
N LYS A 368 -29.18 -29.51 0.25
CA LYS A 368 -29.79 -28.24 0.62
C LYS A 368 -28.86 -27.48 1.56
N THR A 369 -28.50 -26.26 1.19
CA THR A 369 -27.57 -25.43 1.96
C THR A 369 -28.12 -24.01 2.11
N SER A 370 -27.97 -23.47 3.31
CA SER A 370 -28.31 -22.09 3.67
C SER A 370 -27.14 -21.46 4.38
N PHE A 371 -26.86 -20.20 4.04
CA PHE A 371 -25.79 -19.43 4.66
C PHE A 371 -26.13 -17.94 4.62
N GLN A 372 -25.42 -17.18 5.45
CA GLN A 372 -25.49 -15.74 5.50
C GLN A 372 -24.10 -15.16 5.28
N TYR A 373 -24.04 -13.93 4.77
CA TYR A 373 -22.80 -13.19 4.70
C TYR A 373 -22.97 -11.69 4.95
N GLN A 374 -21.90 -11.05 5.38
CA GLN A 374 -21.75 -9.60 5.48
C GLN A 374 -20.45 -9.15 4.82
N PHE A 375 -20.46 -7.99 4.16
CA PHE A 375 -19.22 -7.34 3.78
C PHE A 375 -18.59 -6.66 5.00
N ARG A 376 -17.29 -6.87 5.19
CA ARG A 376 -16.51 -6.29 6.30
C ARG A 376 -15.46 -5.34 5.76
N SER A 377 -15.08 -4.36 6.57
CA SER A 377 -14.02 -3.41 6.21
C SER A 377 -12.65 -4.07 6.33
N TRP A 378 -11.77 -3.81 5.35
CA TRP A 378 -10.35 -4.14 5.44
C TRP A 378 -9.58 -3.25 6.42
N GLU A 379 -10.17 -2.16 6.91
CA GLU A 379 -9.56 -1.25 7.89
C GLU A 379 -9.13 -1.98 9.17
N GLY A 380 -7.91 -1.72 9.65
CA GLY A 380 -7.30 -2.46 10.76
C GLY A 380 -6.70 -3.82 10.36
N HIS A 381 -7.20 -4.48 9.31
CA HIS A 381 -6.63 -5.73 8.80
C HIS A 381 -5.51 -5.51 7.76
N MET A 382 -5.52 -4.39 7.02
CA MET A 382 -4.56 -4.09 5.95
C MET A 382 -3.09 -4.12 6.39
N GLU A 383 -2.73 -3.39 7.45
CA GLU A 383 -1.33 -3.32 7.94
C GLU A 383 -0.78 -4.71 8.31
N ARG A 384 -1.64 -5.56 8.88
CA ARG A 384 -1.29 -6.93 9.23
C ARG A 384 -1.00 -7.77 7.97
N MET A 385 -1.80 -7.62 6.91
CA MET A 385 -1.57 -8.33 5.64
C MET A 385 -0.31 -7.84 4.92
N GLU A 386 -0.06 -6.52 4.93
CA GLU A 386 1.15 -5.92 4.36
C GLU A 386 2.42 -6.47 5.04
N SER A 387 2.40 -6.64 6.37
CA SER A 387 3.52 -7.23 7.11
C SER A 387 3.86 -8.67 6.67
N ARG A 388 2.87 -9.39 6.13
CA ARG A 388 2.98 -10.74 5.58
C ARG A 388 3.25 -10.75 4.07
N GLN A 389 3.53 -9.59 3.47
CA GLN A 389 3.77 -9.40 2.03
C GLN A 389 2.56 -9.69 1.14
N TYR A 390 1.35 -9.56 1.69
CA TYR A 390 0.10 -9.71 0.95
C TYR A 390 -0.67 -8.40 0.87
N MET A 391 -1.45 -8.27 -0.19
CA MET A 391 -2.48 -7.25 -0.35
C MET A 391 -3.84 -7.90 -0.51
N PRO A 392 -4.93 -7.23 -0.08
CA PRO A 392 -6.28 -7.62 -0.47
C PRO A 392 -6.36 -7.88 -1.98
N ALA A 393 -7.13 -8.87 -2.43
CA ALA A 393 -7.40 -9.09 -3.85
C ALA A 393 -8.91 -9.17 -4.14
N GLY A 394 -9.73 -9.34 -3.09
CA GLY A 394 -11.18 -9.39 -3.15
C GLY A 394 -11.83 -8.83 -1.88
N PRO A 395 -13.18 -8.76 -1.85
CA PRO A 395 -13.92 -8.24 -0.72
C PRO A 395 -13.73 -9.12 0.52
N LEU A 396 -13.69 -8.49 1.68
CA LEU A 396 -13.68 -9.20 2.97
C LEU A 396 -15.11 -9.57 3.34
N MET A 397 -15.36 -10.88 3.50
CA MET A 397 -16.70 -11.41 3.70
C MET A 397 -16.74 -12.23 4.99
N ASP A 398 -17.61 -11.86 5.91
CA ASP A 398 -17.98 -12.73 7.03
C ASP A 398 -19.05 -13.69 6.54
N VAL A 399 -18.72 -14.98 6.41
CA VAL A 399 -19.64 -16.00 5.88
C VAL A 399 -19.98 -16.99 6.99
N THR A 400 -21.26 -17.18 7.25
CA THR A 400 -21.76 -18.13 8.25
C THR A 400 -22.72 -19.12 7.60
N VAL A 401 -22.35 -20.40 7.56
CA VAL A 401 -23.23 -21.47 7.08
C VAL A 401 -24.24 -21.82 8.18
N THR A 402 -25.53 -21.62 7.90
CA THR A 402 -26.61 -21.85 8.87
C THR A 402 -27.20 -23.26 8.77
N ALA A 403 -27.16 -23.88 7.59
CA ALA A 403 -27.53 -25.27 7.39
C ALA A 403 -26.83 -25.88 6.16
N GLY A 404 -26.49 -27.17 6.21
CA GLY A 404 -25.86 -27.89 5.10
C GLY A 404 -24.34 -27.72 5.04
N LYS A 405 -23.75 -27.93 3.86
CA LYS A 405 -22.31 -27.79 3.59
C LYS A 405 -22.11 -27.11 2.23
N LEU A 406 -21.18 -26.18 2.15
CA LEU A 406 -20.65 -25.66 0.89
C LEU A 406 -19.42 -26.51 0.54
N ASN A 407 -19.48 -27.19 -0.61
CA ASN A 407 -18.43 -28.12 -1.03
C ASN A 407 -17.28 -27.40 -1.75
N GLU A 408 -17.62 -26.41 -2.57
CA GLU A 408 -16.67 -25.57 -3.28
C GLU A 408 -17.18 -24.13 -3.22
N VAL A 409 -16.25 -23.18 -3.07
CA VAL A 409 -16.56 -21.75 -3.11
C VAL A 409 -15.55 -21.03 -3.99
N HIS A 410 -16.05 -20.11 -4.79
CA HIS A 410 -15.23 -19.21 -5.59
C HIS A 410 -15.43 -17.79 -5.08
N LEU A 411 -14.37 -17.22 -4.53
CA LEU A 411 -14.37 -15.85 -4.03
C LEU A 411 -14.03 -14.88 -5.17
N PRO A 412 -14.79 -13.79 -5.33
CA PRO A 412 -14.48 -12.78 -6.34
C PRO A 412 -13.16 -12.07 -6.04
N HIS A 413 -12.45 -11.65 -7.08
CA HIS A 413 -11.29 -10.77 -6.99
C HIS A 413 -11.32 -9.69 -8.07
N TRP A 414 -10.65 -8.57 -7.81
CA TRP A 414 -10.56 -7.43 -8.72
C TRP A 414 -9.22 -7.33 -9.45
N ILE A 415 -8.38 -8.36 -9.40
CA ILE A 415 -7.05 -8.35 -10.03
C ILE A 415 -7.14 -8.84 -11.49
N CYS A 416 -6.46 -8.12 -12.40
CA CYS A 416 -6.24 -8.58 -13.77
C CYS A 416 -5.18 -9.68 -13.80
N ILE A 417 -5.53 -10.83 -14.37
CA ILE A 417 -4.65 -12.01 -14.41
C ILE A 417 -3.90 -12.18 -15.74
N ASP A 418 -4.33 -11.49 -16.80
CA ASP A 418 -3.89 -11.74 -18.19
C ASP A 418 -2.39 -11.48 -18.46
N ALA A 419 -1.71 -10.76 -17.56
CA ALA A 419 -0.31 -10.36 -17.71
C ALA A 419 0.63 -10.99 -16.67
N ILE A 420 0.14 -11.97 -15.89
CA ILE A 420 0.88 -12.54 -14.75
C ILE A 420 1.18 -14.03 -15.02
N PRO A 421 2.43 -14.42 -15.33
CA PRO A 421 2.81 -15.83 -15.38
C PRO A 421 2.73 -16.45 -13.97
N ASP A 422 2.34 -17.72 -13.90
CA ASP A 422 2.27 -18.51 -12.65
C ASP A 422 1.40 -17.90 -11.53
N ILE A 423 0.25 -17.35 -11.92
CA ILE A 423 -0.68 -16.62 -11.04
C ILE A 423 -1.17 -17.40 -9.81
N LEU A 424 -1.23 -18.73 -9.89
CA LEU A 424 -1.73 -19.59 -8.81
C LEU A 424 -0.91 -19.40 -7.52
N ASP A 425 0.41 -19.28 -7.62
CA ASP A 425 1.30 -19.13 -6.45
C ASP A 425 1.28 -17.71 -5.86
N MET A 426 0.75 -16.74 -6.61
CA MET A 426 0.61 -15.36 -6.15
C MET A 426 -0.65 -15.14 -5.32
N PHE A 427 -1.69 -15.93 -5.54
CA PHE A 427 -2.95 -15.82 -4.81
C PHE A 427 -2.96 -16.67 -3.54
N ALA A 428 -3.70 -16.19 -2.56
CA ALA A 428 -4.01 -16.92 -1.35
C ALA A 428 -5.40 -16.51 -0.86
N VAL A 429 -5.93 -17.23 0.12
CA VAL A 429 -7.12 -16.81 0.87
C VAL A 429 -6.73 -16.63 2.32
N VAL A 430 -7.18 -15.54 2.93
CA VAL A 430 -7.09 -15.35 4.37
C VAL A 430 -8.38 -15.78 5.04
N HIS A 431 -8.22 -16.41 6.20
CA HIS A 431 -9.27 -16.69 7.17
C HIS A 431 -8.92 -15.95 8.46
N ILE A 432 -9.83 -15.13 8.95
CA ILE A 432 -9.66 -14.31 10.15
C ILE A 432 -10.69 -14.78 11.18
N ASP A 433 -10.19 -15.25 12.32
CA ASP A 433 -10.99 -15.63 13.47
C ASP A 433 -10.33 -15.19 14.80
N ASP A 434 -10.98 -15.48 15.92
CA ASP A 434 -10.50 -15.14 17.27
C ASP A 434 -9.20 -15.87 17.67
N CYS A 435 -8.82 -16.92 16.94
CA CYS A 435 -7.61 -17.72 17.17
C CYS A 435 -6.42 -17.25 16.31
N GLY A 436 -6.67 -16.43 15.28
CA GLY A 436 -5.65 -15.75 14.48
C GLY A 436 -5.93 -15.75 12.98
N ASP A 437 -5.04 -15.11 12.22
CA ASP A 437 -5.16 -15.05 10.76
C ASP A 437 -4.41 -16.24 10.11
N VAL A 438 -5.14 -17.11 9.40
CA VAL A 438 -4.60 -18.24 8.63
C VAL A 438 -4.62 -17.91 7.14
N VAL A 439 -3.54 -18.24 6.42
CA VAL A 439 -3.45 -18.05 4.97
C VAL A 439 -3.43 -19.41 4.28
N GLU A 440 -4.44 -19.66 3.46
CA GLU A 440 -4.62 -20.88 2.69
C GLU A 440 -4.20 -20.65 1.22
N LYS A 441 -3.61 -21.67 0.59
CA LYS A 441 -3.33 -21.64 -0.85
C LYS A 441 -4.61 -21.87 -1.65
N VAL A 442 -4.74 -21.17 -2.77
CA VAL A 442 -5.88 -21.35 -3.67
C VAL A 442 -5.69 -22.59 -4.55
N SER A 443 -6.80 -23.25 -4.88
CA SER A 443 -6.79 -24.46 -5.73
C SER A 443 -6.82 -24.13 -7.22
N GLU A 444 -7.43 -23.00 -7.58
CA GLU A 444 -7.60 -22.53 -8.96
C GLU A 444 -7.80 -21.01 -8.95
N VAL A 445 -7.32 -20.33 -10.00
CA VAL A 445 -7.58 -18.90 -10.23
C VAL A 445 -8.17 -18.75 -11.62
N THR A 446 -9.33 -18.09 -11.68
CA THR A 446 -10.04 -17.73 -12.91
C THR A 446 -9.90 -16.21 -13.13
N PRO A 447 -10.35 -15.63 -14.26
CA PRO A 447 -10.24 -14.19 -14.49
C PRO A 447 -10.90 -13.28 -13.45
N SER A 448 -11.86 -13.79 -12.68
CA SER A 448 -12.64 -13.01 -11.71
C SER A 448 -12.76 -13.66 -10.34
N HIS A 449 -12.33 -14.91 -10.15
CA HIS A 449 -12.50 -15.63 -8.89
C HIS A 449 -11.32 -16.54 -8.54
N VAL A 450 -11.11 -16.74 -7.23
CA VAL A 450 -10.24 -17.81 -6.68
C VAL A 450 -11.07 -18.93 -6.08
N LYS A 451 -10.69 -20.18 -6.33
CA LYS A 451 -11.41 -21.38 -5.89
C LYS A 451 -10.83 -21.96 -4.60
N LEU A 452 -11.74 -22.32 -3.70
CA LEU A 452 -11.49 -23.11 -2.49
C LEU A 452 -12.28 -24.41 -2.51
N THR A 453 -11.62 -25.50 -2.15
CA THR A 453 -12.24 -26.82 -1.99
C THR A 453 -12.39 -27.12 -0.50
N GLU A 454 -13.62 -27.44 -0.07
CA GLU A 454 -13.96 -27.65 1.34
C GLU A 454 -13.58 -26.49 2.28
N PRO A 455 -14.04 -25.25 1.98
CA PRO A 455 -13.71 -24.08 2.78
C PRO A 455 -14.16 -24.20 4.24
N ASN A 456 -13.29 -23.77 5.15
CA ASN A 456 -13.67 -23.40 6.51
C ASN A 456 -14.15 -21.95 6.46
N PHE A 457 -15.33 -21.67 7.01
CA PHE A 457 -15.88 -20.32 6.96
C PHE A 457 -15.71 -19.58 8.28
N SER A 458 -15.21 -18.37 8.15
CA SER A 458 -15.15 -17.30 9.13
C SER A 458 -15.18 -15.97 8.34
N ILE A 459 -14.41 -14.96 8.76
CA ILE A 459 -14.13 -13.80 7.92
C ILE A 459 -13.07 -14.19 6.89
N ILE A 460 -13.42 -14.17 5.59
CA ILE A 460 -12.59 -14.72 4.52
C ILE A 460 -12.44 -13.73 3.35
N ALA A 461 -11.27 -13.75 2.69
CA ALA A 461 -11.04 -12.98 1.47
C ALA A 461 -9.88 -13.49 0.62
N ALA A 462 -9.90 -13.16 -0.66
CA ALA A 462 -8.76 -13.34 -1.55
C ALA A 462 -7.64 -12.34 -1.23
N LEU A 463 -6.39 -12.82 -1.29
CA LEU A 463 -5.15 -12.06 -1.17
C LEU A 463 -4.26 -12.29 -2.39
N ILE A 464 -3.36 -11.34 -2.65
CA ILE A 464 -2.29 -11.45 -3.65
C ILE A 464 -0.95 -11.03 -3.07
N ARG A 465 0.13 -11.74 -3.43
CA ARG A 465 1.49 -11.39 -3.01
C ARG A 465 1.99 -10.10 -3.67
N PHE A 466 2.58 -9.24 -2.86
CA PHE A 466 3.07 -7.93 -3.28
C PHE A 466 4.46 -8.02 -3.90
N ILE A 467 4.52 -8.41 -5.18
CA ILE A 467 5.77 -8.43 -5.95
C ILE A 467 5.78 -7.31 -7.00
N PHE A 468 4.61 -6.99 -7.58
CA PHE A 468 4.44 -5.91 -8.55
C PHE A 468 3.11 -5.16 -8.33
N PRO A 469 2.99 -3.88 -8.75
CA PRO A 469 1.72 -3.17 -8.73
C PRO A 469 0.70 -3.87 -9.64
N PRO A 470 -0.43 -4.38 -9.14
CA PRO A 470 -1.40 -5.08 -9.97
C PRO A 470 -2.20 -4.11 -10.86
N LYS A 471 -2.72 -4.62 -11.97
CA LYS A 471 -3.85 -3.97 -12.64
C LYS A 471 -5.13 -4.40 -11.94
N ILE A 472 -6.00 -3.44 -11.65
CA ILE A 472 -7.18 -3.66 -10.82
C ILE A 472 -8.45 -3.16 -11.50
N SER A 473 -9.54 -3.87 -11.28
CA SER A 473 -10.87 -3.40 -11.62
C SER A 473 -11.28 -2.34 -10.59
N CYS A 474 -11.86 -1.23 -11.07
CA CYS A 474 -12.17 -0.07 -10.23
C CYS A 474 -13.63 0.34 -10.35
N TYR A 475 -14.15 0.96 -9.29
CA TYR A 475 -15.37 1.76 -9.31
C TYR A 475 -15.05 3.24 -9.37
N MET A 476 -15.93 3.97 -10.04
CA MET A 476 -15.96 5.42 -10.02
C MET A 476 -17.23 5.88 -9.31
N LEU A 477 -17.08 6.34 -8.07
CA LEU A 477 -18.19 6.81 -7.24
C LEU A 477 -18.27 8.32 -7.35
N MET A 478 -19.48 8.84 -7.56
CA MET A 478 -19.71 10.24 -7.84
C MET A 478 -20.78 10.78 -6.90
N TYR A 479 -20.46 11.87 -6.21
CA TYR A 479 -21.34 12.50 -5.25
C TYR A 479 -21.44 13.99 -5.53
N TYR A 480 -22.64 14.53 -5.51
CA TYR A 480 -22.88 15.94 -5.81
C TYR A 480 -23.60 16.66 -4.67
N GLN A 481 -23.32 17.95 -4.58
CA GLN A 481 -24.03 18.88 -3.70
C GLN A 481 -24.47 20.10 -4.52
N LEU A 482 -25.76 20.42 -4.49
CA LEU A 482 -26.32 21.58 -5.18
C LEU A 482 -26.23 22.82 -4.29
N ASN A 483 -25.57 23.86 -4.81
CA ASN A 483 -25.68 25.22 -4.30
C ASN A 483 -26.20 26.13 -5.43
N THR A 484 -26.86 27.24 -5.10
CA THR A 484 -27.58 28.09 -6.07
C THR A 484 -26.70 28.75 -7.13
N SER A 485 -25.37 28.69 -7.01
CA SER A 485 -24.41 29.34 -7.93
C SER A 485 -23.26 28.45 -8.45
N PHE A 486 -23.10 27.22 -7.95
CA PHE A 486 -22.07 26.29 -8.40
C PHE A 486 -22.42 24.84 -8.07
N LEU A 487 -21.91 23.91 -8.89
CA LEU A 487 -21.97 22.46 -8.63
C LEU A 487 -20.65 22.04 -7.98
N LYS A 488 -20.75 21.39 -6.81
CA LYS A 488 -19.64 20.69 -6.18
C LYS A 488 -19.81 19.19 -6.40
N LEU A 489 -18.75 18.53 -6.87
CA LEU A 489 -18.74 17.09 -7.15
C LEU A 489 -17.50 16.45 -6.53
N HIS A 490 -17.70 15.35 -5.81
CA HIS A 490 -16.64 14.46 -5.36
C HIS A 490 -16.65 13.20 -6.24
N VAL A 491 -15.50 12.87 -6.83
CA VAL A 491 -15.32 11.69 -7.67
C VAL A 491 -14.21 10.82 -7.10
N TYR A 492 -14.57 9.62 -6.63
CA TYR A 492 -13.64 8.66 -6.05
C TYR A 492 -13.34 7.54 -7.04
N LEU A 493 -12.05 7.22 -7.21
CA LEU A 493 -11.58 6.07 -7.97
C LEU A 493 -11.11 4.96 -7.03
N ILE A 494 -11.97 3.99 -6.76
CA ILE A 494 -11.72 2.96 -5.73
C ILE A 494 -11.67 1.57 -6.34
N ARG A 495 -11.16 0.59 -5.58
CA ARG A 495 -11.30 -0.83 -5.92
C ARG A 495 -12.76 -1.25 -5.86
N GLN A 496 -13.12 -2.36 -6.51
CA GLN A 496 -14.47 -2.94 -6.44
C GLN A 496 -14.76 -3.61 -5.08
N ASP A 497 -14.74 -2.81 -4.01
CA ASP A 497 -14.91 -3.24 -2.63
C ASP A 497 -16.23 -2.67 -2.08
N PRO A 498 -17.27 -3.50 -1.90
CA PRO A 498 -18.59 -3.06 -1.42
C PRO A 498 -18.56 -2.42 -0.03
N ALA A 499 -17.69 -2.87 0.88
CA ALA A 499 -17.58 -2.27 2.21
C ALA A 499 -16.99 -0.85 2.12
N LEU A 500 -16.04 -0.64 1.21
CA LEU A 500 -15.46 0.66 0.96
C LEU A 500 -16.45 1.61 0.26
N GLU A 501 -17.23 1.10 -0.68
CA GLU A 501 -18.33 1.83 -1.32
C GLU A 501 -19.36 2.33 -0.30
N GLN A 502 -19.86 1.43 0.56
CA GLN A 502 -20.82 1.77 1.62
C GLN A 502 -20.26 2.85 2.55
N ARG A 503 -18.99 2.75 2.94
CA ARG A 503 -18.34 3.76 3.79
C ARG A 503 -18.32 5.16 3.16
N PHE A 504 -18.12 5.25 1.83
CA PHE A 504 -18.16 6.53 1.13
C PHE A 504 -19.60 7.04 0.99
N ASP A 505 -20.56 6.16 0.70
CA ASP A 505 -21.98 6.50 0.66
C ASP A 505 -22.43 7.11 1.99
N ASP A 506 -22.07 6.49 3.12
CA ASP A 506 -22.43 6.96 4.47
C ASP A 506 -21.79 8.32 4.77
N ARG A 507 -20.48 8.47 4.48
CA ARG A 507 -19.74 9.73 4.71
C ARG A 507 -20.32 10.88 3.91
N GLU A 508 -20.47 10.69 2.59
CA GLU A 508 -20.92 11.73 1.68
C GLU A 508 -22.39 12.11 1.98
N SER A 509 -23.22 11.13 2.34
CA SER A 509 -24.60 11.38 2.77
C SER A 509 -24.65 12.18 4.07
N CYS A 510 -23.76 11.91 5.03
CA CYS A 510 -23.64 12.70 6.27
C CYS A 510 -23.25 14.16 5.99
N GLU A 511 -22.47 14.41 4.94
CA GLU A 511 -22.08 15.76 4.50
C GLU A 511 -23.11 16.44 3.57
N GLY A 512 -24.26 15.78 3.32
CA GLY A 512 -25.35 16.30 2.52
C GLY A 512 -25.13 16.17 1.00
N PHE A 513 -24.18 15.35 0.56
CA PHE A 513 -24.03 14.98 -0.84
C PHE A 513 -25.03 13.88 -1.22
N LYS A 514 -25.42 13.86 -2.49
CA LYS A 514 -26.26 12.83 -3.09
C LYS A 514 -25.45 12.02 -4.10
N ARG A 515 -25.67 10.71 -4.18
CA ARG A 515 -24.96 9.81 -5.10
C ARG A 515 -25.48 9.91 -6.53
N ILE A 516 -24.59 9.98 -7.51
CA ILE A 516 -24.87 9.81 -8.94
C ILE A 516 -24.47 8.38 -9.34
N ARG A 517 -25.40 7.62 -9.90
CA ARG A 517 -25.14 6.25 -10.36
C ARG A 517 -24.79 6.24 -11.84
N LYS A 518 -23.53 5.90 -12.16
CA LYS A 518 -23.01 5.79 -13.52
C LYS A 518 -22.18 4.52 -13.66
N HIS A 519 -21.99 4.11 -14.90
CA HIS A 519 -21.18 2.94 -15.23
C HIS A 519 -19.72 3.16 -14.77
N HIS A 520 -19.08 2.07 -14.39
CA HIS A 520 -17.68 2.08 -13.95
C HIS A 520 -16.74 1.86 -15.15
N PRO A 521 -15.42 2.07 -15.00
CA PRO A 521 -14.46 1.71 -16.04
C PRO A 521 -14.48 0.21 -16.33
N ASP A 522 -14.68 -0.15 -17.61
CA ASP A 522 -14.63 -1.56 -18.05
C ASP A 522 -13.19 -2.11 -18.11
N LYS A 523 -12.20 -1.21 -18.21
CA LYS A 523 -10.78 -1.55 -18.31
C LYS A 523 -10.13 -1.59 -16.93
N TYR A 524 -9.28 -2.60 -16.72
CA TYR A 524 -8.41 -2.66 -15.55
C TYR A 524 -7.41 -1.50 -15.54
N LEU A 525 -7.25 -0.87 -14.38
CA LEU A 525 -6.35 0.26 -14.18
C LEU A 525 -5.09 -0.16 -13.44
N GLN A 526 -3.94 0.26 -13.95
CA GLN A 526 -2.63 -0.01 -13.34
C GLN A 526 -2.47 0.80 -12.04
N THR A 527 -2.24 0.14 -10.90
CA THR A 527 -1.92 0.84 -9.65
C THR A 527 -0.54 1.50 -9.74
N GLU A 528 -0.31 2.52 -8.91
CA GLU A 528 0.92 3.32 -8.89
C GLU A 528 1.18 4.14 -10.17
N ARG A 529 0.18 4.22 -11.05
CA ARG A 529 0.19 5.04 -12.27
C ARG A 529 -0.56 6.35 -12.07
N LEU A 530 -0.20 7.37 -12.86
CA LEU A 530 -0.78 8.71 -12.81
C LEU A 530 -1.96 8.85 -13.78
N PHE A 531 -3.08 9.34 -13.27
CA PHE A 531 -4.33 9.57 -14.00
C PHE A 531 -4.78 11.02 -13.86
N SER A 532 -5.46 11.55 -14.88
CA SER A 532 -6.08 12.87 -14.83
C SER A 532 -7.54 12.78 -15.20
N LEU A 533 -8.39 13.46 -14.44
CA LEU A 533 -9.81 13.66 -14.76
C LEU A 533 -9.97 15.01 -15.46
N ARG A 534 -10.69 15.02 -16.58
CA ARG A 534 -11.05 16.23 -17.33
C ARG A 534 -12.57 16.40 -17.36
N ALA A 535 -13.00 17.64 -17.46
CA ALA A 535 -14.38 18.01 -17.74
C ALA A 535 -14.41 18.83 -19.03
N ASP A 536 -15.47 18.68 -19.82
CA ASP A 536 -15.72 19.45 -21.03
C ASP A 536 -16.15 20.91 -20.77
N ASN A 537 -16.46 21.25 -19.51
CA ASN A 537 -16.83 22.59 -19.10
C ASN A 537 -15.59 23.45 -18.74
N ALA A 538 -15.40 24.57 -19.44
CA ALA A 538 -14.28 25.49 -19.23
C ALA A 538 -14.23 26.15 -17.83
N SER A 539 -15.35 26.19 -17.10
CA SER A 539 -15.41 26.73 -15.74
C SER A 539 -14.99 25.71 -14.66
N ALA A 540 -14.84 24.43 -15.04
CA ALA A 540 -14.54 23.35 -14.12
C ALA A 540 -13.13 23.49 -13.53
N LYS A 541 -13.06 23.46 -12.21
CA LYS A 541 -11.81 23.39 -11.45
C LYS A 541 -11.71 22.03 -10.80
N ILE A 542 -10.73 21.24 -11.22
CA ILE A 542 -10.51 19.87 -10.75
C ILE A 542 -9.24 19.85 -9.89
N GLN A 543 -9.32 19.27 -8.69
CA GLN A 543 -8.19 19.07 -7.78
C GLN A 543 -8.18 17.62 -7.26
N PRO A 544 -7.02 16.92 -7.28
CA PRO A 544 -5.77 17.33 -7.92
C PRO A 544 -5.85 17.28 -9.45
N LYS A 545 -4.92 17.95 -10.16
CA LYS A 545 -4.86 17.90 -11.64
C LYS A 545 -4.55 16.49 -12.16
N ALA A 546 -3.74 15.76 -11.41
CA ALA A 546 -3.37 14.39 -11.68
C ALA A 546 -3.25 13.65 -10.34
N LEU A 547 -3.68 12.39 -10.32
CA LEU A 547 -3.77 11.56 -9.14
C LEU A 547 -3.05 10.24 -9.41
N THR A 548 -2.18 9.83 -8.50
CA THR A 548 -1.58 8.49 -8.55
C THR A 548 -2.59 7.51 -7.96
N LEU A 549 -3.00 6.49 -8.72
CA LEU A 549 -3.90 5.44 -8.23
C LEU A 549 -3.17 4.60 -7.20
N ARG A 550 -3.31 4.96 -5.92
CA ARG A 550 -2.69 4.23 -4.80
C ARG A 550 -3.66 3.16 -4.34
N TYR A 551 -3.12 1.98 -4.04
CA TYR A 551 -3.93 0.82 -3.71
C TYR A 551 -4.78 1.01 -2.45
N ASN A 552 -4.20 1.59 -1.39
CA ASN A 552 -4.81 1.71 -0.06
C ASN A 552 -5.23 3.15 0.32
N ASN A 553 -5.23 4.10 -0.61
CA ASN A 553 -5.62 5.50 -0.31
C ASN A 553 -7.00 5.87 -0.87
N GLN A 554 -7.53 6.97 -0.35
CA GLN A 554 -8.70 7.64 -0.90
C GLN A 554 -8.28 8.41 -2.16
N ASN A 555 -8.58 7.86 -3.33
CA ASN A 555 -8.24 8.47 -4.62
C ASN A 555 -9.36 9.43 -5.05
N LEU A 556 -9.38 10.64 -4.48
CA LEU A 556 -10.43 11.64 -4.67
C LEU A 556 -10.04 12.72 -5.68
N TYR A 557 -10.97 13.05 -6.58
CA TYR A 557 -11.02 14.31 -7.30
C TYR A 557 -12.18 15.16 -6.79
N GLU A 558 -11.88 16.40 -6.41
CA GLU A 558 -12.87 17.44 -6.16
C GLU A 558 -13.05 18.30 -7.40
N LEU A 559 -14.30 18.47 -7.84
CA LEU A 559 -14.65 19.32 -8.96
C LEU A 559 -15.58 20.43 -8.49
N TYR A 560 -15.25 21.66 -8.92
CA TYR A 560 -16.04 22.85 -8.69
C TYR A 560 -16.39 23.48 -10.03
N ILE A 561 -17.67 23.55 -10.37
CA ILE A 561 -18.15 24.02 -11.68
C ILE A 561 -19.11 25.19 -11.48
N LYS A 562 -18.80 26.34 -12.09
CA LYS A 562 -19.70 27.49 -12.09
C LYS A 562 -20.66 27.37 -13.27
N ASN A 563 -21.96 27.50 -13.02
CA ASN A 563 -23.01 27.40 -14.05
C ASN A 563 -22.89 26.09 -14.87
N PRO A 564 -23.18 24.92 -14.27
CA PRO A 564 -22.85 23.60 -14.82
C PRO A 564 -23.55 23.21 -16.14
N GLY A 565 -24.37 24.08 -16.75
CA GLY A 565 -25.11 23.73 -17.96
C GLY A 565 -26.20 22.67 -17.71
N SER A 566 -26.73 22.11 -18.80
CA SER A 566 -27.65 20.96 -18.77
C SER A 566 -26.93 19.61 -18.83
N GLU A 567 -25.72 19.59 -19.37
CA GLU A 567 -24.91 18.40 -19.62
C GLU A 567 -23.45 18.64 -19.22
N LEU A 568 -22.81 17.62 -18.65
CA LEU A 568 -21.41 17.65 -18.23
C LEU A 568 -20.74 16.32 -18.58
N ILE A 569 -19.65 16.35 -19.35
CA ILE A 569 -18.88 15.17 -19.72
C ILE A 569 -17.59 15.13 -18.91
N LEU A 570 -17.38 14.01 -18.21
CA LEU A 570 -16.15 13.70 -17.50
C LEU A 570 -15.35 12.63 -18.23
N THR A 571 -14.05 12.83 -18.32
CA THR A 571 -13.14 11.93 -19.04
C THR A 571 -11.93 11.59 -18.18
N LEU A 572 -11.69 10.29 -17.95
CA LEU A 572 -10.50 9.80 -17.26
C LEU A 572 -9.40 9.44 -18.29
N LEU A 573 -8.19 9.95 -18.07
CA LEU A 573 -7.05 9.81 -18.98
C LEU A 573 -5.77 9.43 -18.24
N HIS A 574 -4.80 8.86 -18.97
CA HIS A 574 -3.41 8.78 -18.50
C HIS A 574 -2.72 10.14 -18.61
N THR A 575 -1.94 10.52 -17.61
CA THR A 575 -1.17 11.78 -17.66
C THR A 575 0.13 11.63 -18.47
N GLU A 576 0.71 10.43 -18.48
CA GLU A 576 1.88 10.06 -19.28
C GLU A 576 1.58 8.71 -19.96
N PRO A 577 1.05 8.73 -21.20
CA PRO A 577 0.94 7.51 -22.00
C PRO A 577 2.34 6.95 -22.22
N LEU A 578 2.51 5.64 -22.09
CA LEU A 578 3.77 5.01 -22.51
C LEU A 578 3.92 5.21 -24.03
N VAL A 579 5.16 5.29 -24.52
CA VAL A 579 5.42 5.50 -25.96
C VAL A 579 4.71 4.40 -26.77
N GLY A 580 3.66 4.77 -27.51
CA GLY A 580 2.83 3.85 -28.30
C GLY A 580 1.43 3.56 -27.74
N GLU A 581 1.06 4.05 -26.56
CA GLU A 581 -0.34 4.04 -26.10
C GLU A 581 -1.13 5.18 -26.76
N PRO A 582 -2.33 4.91 -27.33
CA PRO A 582 -3.19 5.96 -27.82
C PRO A 582 -3.62 6.87 -26.66
N ASP A 583 -3.79 8.17 -26.91
CA ASP A 583 -4.30 9.17 -25.94
C ASP A 583 -5.82 8.99 -25.70
N ASP A 584 -6.29 7.75 -25.81
CA ASP A 584 -7.69 7.40 -25.77
C ASP A 584 -8.22 7.48 -24.32
N PRO A 585 -9.47 7.93 -24.16
CA PRO A 585 -10.11 7.98 -22.86
C PRO A 585 -10.25 6.59 -22.25
N LEU A 586 -9.83 6.46 -21.00
CA LEU A 586 -9.97 5.21 -20.22
C LEU A 586 -11.42 5.00 -19.78
N TRP A 587 -12.15 6.11 -19.59
CA TRP A 587 -13.55 6.14 -19.22
C TRP A 587 -14.12 7.51 -19.59
N ILE A 588 -15.36 7.51 -20.10
CA ILE A 588 -16.12 8.73 -20.43
C ILE A 588 -17.49 8.59 -19.79
N CYS A 589 -17.93 9.64 -19.11
CA CYS A 589 -19.27 9.68 -18.53
C CYS A 589 -19.95 11.01 -18.79
N GLU A 590 -21.17 10.92 -19.27
CA GLU A 590 -22.07 12.04 -19.44
C GLU A 590 -23.03 12.12 -18.25
N ILE A 591 -23.12 13.29 -17.63
CA ILE A 591 -24.03 13.61 -16.53
C ILE A 591 -25.07 14.61 -17.06
N ARG A 592 -26.35 14.26 -16.95
CA ARG A 592 -27.47 15.08 -17.41
C ARG A 592 -28.27 15.60 -16.23
N LYS A 593 -28.60 16.89 -16.28
CA LYS A 593 -29.33 17.56 -15.22
C LYS A 593 -30.76 17.01 -15.02
N GLU A 594 -31.38 16.46 -16.06
CA GLU A 594 -32.78 16.03 -16.04
C GLU A 594 -32.98 14.55 -15.66
N ASP A 595 -32.03 13.69 -16.07
CA ASP A 595 -32.09 12.23 -15.85
C ASP A 595 -31.33 11.79 -14.59
N ASP A 596 -30.25 12.48 -14.23
CA ASP A 596 -29.38 12.12 -13.10
C ASP A 596 -29.62 12.98 -11.85
N HIS A 597 -30.60 13.90 -11.89
CA HIS A 597 -31.12 14.61 -10.72
C HIS A 597 -32.59 14.23 -10.50
N PRO A 598 -32.94 13.51 -9.42
CA PRO A 598 -34.28 12.97 -9.23
C PRO A 598 -35.38 14.01 -8.92
N GLU A 599 -35.16 15.30 -9.15
CA GLU A 599 -36.15 16.36 -8.91
C GLU A 599 -36.33 17.27 -10.15
N SER A 600 -36.73 16.68 -11.29
CA SER A 600 -37.32 17.41 -12.43
C SER A 600 -38.83 17.15 -12.56
N GLY A 601 -39.53 17.05 -11.42
CA GLY A 601 -40.99 17.07 -11.39
C GLY A 601 -41.51 18.50 -11.63
N TYR A 602 -41.74 18.87 -12.88
CA TYR A 602 -42.38 20.14 -13.25
C TYR A 602 -43.76 20.29 -12.60
N VAL A 603 -43.88 21.14 -11.57
CA VAL A 603 -45.14 21.80 -11.24
C VAL A 603 -45.23 23.06 -12.09
N LYS A 604 -46.20 23.09 -13.02
CA LYS A 604 -46.60 24.31 -13.71
C LYS A 604 -47.26 25.25 -12.70
N GLU A 605 -46.57 26.28 -12.23
CA GLU A 605 -47.23 27.42 -11.60
C GLU A 605 -47.27 28.62 -12.55
N LYS A 606 -48.51 28.96 -12.94
CA LYS A 606 -48.87 30.28 -13.42
C LYS A 606 -49.03 31.20 -12.20
N HIS A 607 -48.25 32.28 -12.22
CA HIS A 607 -48.49 33.62 -11.68
C HIS A 607 -49.06 33.83 -10.26
N SER A 608 -48.29 34.67 -9.55
CA SER A 608 -48.62 35.61 -8.46
C SER A 608 -48.98 35.02 -7.10
N VAL A 609 -48.06 35.15 -6.12
CA VAL A 609 -48.22 35.95 -4.87
C VAL A 609 -46.81 36.22 -4.30
N ASP A 610 -46.24 37.39 -4.61
CA ASP A 610 -45.02 37.92 -3.98
C ASP A 610 -45.43 38.69 -2.71
N GLU A 611 -45.49 38.02 -1.55
CA GLU A 611 -45.36 38.69 -0.24
C GLU A 611 -45.19 37.67 0.91
N ASP A 612 -45.80 36.48 0.80
CA ASP A 612 -45.75 35.43 1.85
C ASP A 612 -44.45 34.60 1.84
N LEU A 613 -43.75 34.56 0.70
CA LEU A 613 -42.49 33.82 0.56
C LEU A 613 -41.34 34.44 1.37
N SER A 614 -41.37 35.75 1.64
CA SER A 614 -40.27 36.44 2.35
C SER A 614 -40.20 36.06 3.84
N ALA A 615 -41.36 35.87 4.48
CA ALA A 615 -41.46 35.46 5.87
C ALA A 615 -41.09 33.97 6.06
N GLN A 616 -41.49 33.09 5.13
CA GLN A 616 -41.05 31.69 5.11
C GLN A 616 -39.57 31.52 4.76
N MET A 617 -39.02 32.35 3.87
CA MET A 617 -37.59 32.37 3.55
C MET A 617 -36.75 32.83 4.75
N GLN A 618 -37.16 33.88 5.48
CA GLN A 618 -36.45 34.31 6.69
C GLN A 618 -36.49 33.26 7.81
N LYS A 619 -37.60 32.53 7.94
CA LYS A 619 -37.74 31.44 8.92
C LYS A 619 -36.89 30.20 8.56
N THR A 620 -36.75 29.90 7.26
CA THR A 620 -35.94 28.78 6.78
C THR A 620 -34.43 29.09 6.81
N LEU A 621 -34.05 30.34 6.52
CA LEU A 621 -32.67 30.85 6.61
C LEU A 621 -32.16 30.90 8.06
N THR A 622 -33.03 31.24 9.02
CA THR A 622 -32.68 31.26 10.45
C THR A 622 -32.50 29.85 11.00
N VAL A 623 -33.37 28.89 10.63
CA VAL A 623 -33.24 27.47 11.01
C VAL A 623 -31.99 26.83 10.40
N HIS A 624 -31.63 27.13 9.14
CA HIS A 624 -30.39 26.63 8.52
C HIS A 624 -29.14 27.23 9.18
N SER A 625 -29.15 28.54 9.47
CA SER A 625 -28.05 29.21 10.17
C SER A 625 -27.86 28.69 11.60
N ASP A 626 -28.95 28.36 12.30
CA ASP A 626 -28.88 27.84 13.65
C ASP A 626 -28.48 26.35 13.68
N ARG A 627 -28.81 25.58 12.64
CA ARG A 627 -28.29 24.21 12.45
C ARG A 627 -26.78 24.19 12.27
N GLU A 628 -26.24 25.03 11.40
CA GLU A 628 -24.79 25.14 11.19
C GLU A 628 -24.05 25.60 12.46
N LYS A 629 -24.60 26.58 13.19
CA LYS A 629 -24.02 27.02 14.48
C LYS A 629 -24.03 25.90 15.52
N LEU A 630 -25.10 25.13 15.61
CA LEU A 630 -25.21 24.02 16.56
C LEU A 630 -24.26 22.87 16.20
N LEU A 631 -24.15 22.52 14.91
CA LEU A 631 -23.19 21.52 14.43
C LEU A 631 -21.76 21.94 14.77
N GLY A 632 -21.36 23.17 14.43
CA GLY A 632 -20.02 23.66 14.77
C GLY A 632 -19.74 23.66 16.28
N MET A 633 -20.73 24.03 17.11
CA MET A 633 -20.57 24.02 18.57
C MET A 633 -20.46 22.60 19.18
N LEU A 634 -21.00 21.56 18.51
CA LEU A 634 -21.02 20.19 19.01
C LEU A 634 -19.95 19.29 18.37
N GLU A 635 -19.50 19.58 17.15
CA GLU A 635 -18.39 18.90 16.48
C GLU A 635 -17.04 19.16 17.17
N ASP A 636 -16.87 20.35 17.75
CA ASP A 636 -15.67 20.70 18.52
C ASP A 636 -15.57 19.96 19.87
N LEU A 637 -16.62 19.24 20.29
CA LEU A 637 -16.64 18.49 21.55
C LEU A 637 -16.00 17.10 21.41
N LYS A 638 -15.20 16.72 22.40
CA LYS A 638 -14.69 15.35 22.49
C LYS A 638 -15.80 14.38 22.87
N LYS A 639 -15.60 13.09 22.57
CA LYS A 639 -16.59 12.02 22.80
C LYS A 639 -17.14 11.98 24.23
N ASP A 640 -16.29 12.18 25.23
CA ASP A 640 -16.65 12.23 26.65
C ASP A 640 -17.42 13.50 27.04
N GLU A 641 -17.10 14.64 26.42
CA GLU A 641 -17.81 15.91 26.60
C GLU A 641 -19.20 15.87 25.95
N LEU A 642 -19.31 15.20 24.81
CA LEU A 642 -20.56 14.98 24.10
C LEU A 642 -21.50 14.04 24.87
N GLU A 643 -20.98 12.99 25.51
CA GLU A 643 -21.79 12.12 26.38
C GLU A 643 -22.26 12.86 27.64
N LYS A 644 -21.40 13.69 28.24
CA LYS A 644 -21.82 14.61 29.33
C LYS A 644 -22.86 15.61 28.84
N PHE A 645 -22.76 16.10 27.61
CA PHE A 645 -23.75 16.98 26.98
C PHE A 645 -25.11 16.30 26.84
N LYS A 646 -25.16 15.08 26.31
CA LYS A 646 -26.37 14.26 26.25
C LYS A 646 -26.96 14.01 27.63
N TRP A 647 -26.13 13.83 28.66
CA TRP A 647 -26.57 13.64 30.04
C TRP A 647 -27.23 14.89 30.62
N PHE A 648 -26.65 16.08 30.43
CA PHE A 648 -27.22 17.34 30.94
C PHE A 648 -28.50 17.77 30.22
N LEU A 649 -28.76 17.29 29.00
CA LEU A 649 -30.04 17.44 28.32
C LEU A 649 -31.18 16.64 28.98
N ARG A 650 -30.84 15.69 29.86
CA ARG A 650 -31.77 14.90 30.70
C ARG A 650 -32.07 15.60 32.04
N ASP A 651 -31.21 16.52 32.48
CA ASP A 651 -31.22 17.08 33.84
C ASP A 651 -32.25 18.23 33.99
N ARG A 652 -33.31 17.97 34.77
CA ARG A 652 -34.38 18.93 35.07
C ARG A 652 -33.90 20.16 35.84
N ASP A 653 -32.82 20.06 36.61
CA ASP A 653 -32.29 21.19 37.38
C ASP A 653 -31.50 22.17 36.51
N VAL A 654 -31.11 21.77 35.29
CA VAL A 654 -30.44 22.63 34.30
C VAL A 654 -31.47 23.33 33.40
N LEU A 655 -32.59 22.65 33.12
CA LEU A 655 -33.64 23.04 32.18
C LEU A 655 -34.96 23.40 32.89
N VAL A 656 -34.89 24.17 33.97
CA VAL A 656 -36.01 24.49 34.90
C VAL A 656 -37.30 25.04 34.21
N GLU A 657 -37.20 25.58 32.99
CA GLU A 657 -38.36 26.12 32.23
C GLU A 657 -38.63 25.39 30.88
N LEU A 658 -37.96 24.27 30.59
CA LEU A 658 -38.06 23.56 29.29
C LEU A 658 -38.26 22.04 29.49
N GLN A 659 -38.92 21.39 28.53
CA GLN A 659 -39.14 19.94 28.54
C GLN A 659 -37.82 19.20 28.28
N PRO A 660 -37.33 18.34 29.19
CA PRO A 660 -36.13 17.53 28.96
C PRO A 660 -36.34 16.52 27.83
N ILE A 661 -35.28 16.20 27.09
CA ILE A 661 -35.37 15.18 26.03
C ILE A 661 -35.33 13.78 26.69
N PRO A 662 -36.26 12.86 26.37
CA PRO A 662 -36.27 11.51 26.95
C PRO A 662 -35.02 10.70 26.60
N GLU A 663 -34.54 9.90 27.55
CA GLU A 663 -33.35 9.05 27.47
C GLU A 663 -33.34 8.12 26.25
N SER A 664 -34.50 7.54 25.91
CA SER A 664 -34.67 6.65 24.76
C SER A 664 -34.38 7.32 23.40
N ARG A 665 -34.37 8.66 23.33
CA ARG A 665 -34.06 9.45 22.13
C ARG A 665 -32.65 10.04 22.13
N LEU A 666 -31.89 9.87 23.21
CA LEU A 666 -30.54 10.44 23.37
C LEU A 666 -29.43 9.38 23.36
N GLU A 667 -29.71 8.15 23.82
CA GLU A 667 -28.70 7.09 23.93
C GLU A 667 -28.24 6.48 22.59
N LYS A 668 -29.02 6.66 21.52
CA LYS A 668 -28.79 6.03 20.19
C LYS A 668 -28.54 7.04 19.06
N THR A 669 -28.16 8.27 19.39
CA THR A 669 -28.24 9.41 18.46
C THR A 669 -26.83 9.93 18.12
N SER A 670 -26.49 9.96 16.83
CA SER A 670 -25.28 10.60 16.29
C SER A 670 -25.32 12.13 16.50
N THR A 671 -24.18 12.83 16.42
CA THR A 671 -24.09 14.29 16.59
C THR A 671 -25.04 15.05 15.66
N CYS A 672 -25.16 14.62 14.40
CA CYS A 672 -26.07 15.23 13.42
C CYS A 672 -27.54 15.00 13.78
N ASN A 673 -27.90 13.77 14.18
CA ASN A 673 -29.27 13.46 14.60
C ASN A 673 -29.64 14.16 15.92
N LEU A 674 -28.65 14.48 16.76
CA LEU A 674 -28.85 15.23 18.00
C LEU A 674 -29.17 16.70 17.71
N VAL A 675 -28.50 17.32 16.74
CA VAL A 675 -28.80 18.71 16.32
C VAL A 675 -30.22 18.81 15.76
N ASP A 676 -30.60 17.88 14.89
CA ASP A 676 -31.95 17.86 14.31
C ASP A 676 -33.02 17.59 15.39
N LEU A 677 -32.73 16.71 16.36
CA LEU A 677 -33.61 16.47 17.51
C LEU A 677 -33.73 17.70 18.43
N MET A 678 -32.64 18.45 18.65
CA MET A 678 -32.65 19.68 19.43
C MET A 678 -33.45 20.79 18.73
N LEU A 679 -33.24 20.96 17.42
CA LEU A 679 -34.01 21.90 16.59
C LEU A 679 -35.50 21.53 16.56
N GLN A 680 -35.83 20.24 16.55
CA GLN A 680 -37.22 19.77 16.63
C GLN A 680 -37.85 20.02 18.01
N THR A 681 -37.08 19.91 19.09
CA THR A 681 -37.60 19.97 20.47
C THR A 681 -37.66 21.40 21.02
N TYR A 682 -36.61 22.20 20.80
CA TYR A 682 -36.46 23.53 21.37
C TYR A 682 -36.61 24.66 20.33
N THR A 683 -36.76 24.31 19.05
CA THR A 683 -36.98 25.25 17.92
C THR A 683 -35.99 26.42 17.93
N GLU A 684 -36.47 27.64 18.10
CA GLU A 684 -35.67 28.88 18.10
C GLU A 684 -34.79 29.01 19.36
N LYS A 685 -35.06 28.24 20.42
CA LYS A 685 -34.28 28.25 21.68
C LYS A 685 -33.13 27.25 21.70
N SER A 686 -32.95 26.46 20.64
CA SER A 686 -31.96 25.37 20.56
C SER A 686 -30.52 25.84 20.78
N VAL A 687 -30.15 26.99 20.20
CA VAL A 687 -28.82 27.59 20.35
C VAL A 687 -28.57 28.05 21.79
N GLU A 688 -29.59 28.61 22.45
CA GLU A 688 -29.49 29.10 23.82
C GLU A 688 -29.38 27.95 24.84
N VAL A 689 -30.17 26.90 24.64
CA VAL A 689 -30.09 25.65 25.42
C VAL A 689 -28.70 25.03 25.31
N THR A 690 -28.15 24.94 24.09
CA THR A 690 -26.82 24.40 23.83
C THR A 690 -25.73 25.19 24.53
N LYS A 691 -25.75 26.53 24.44
CA LYS A 691 -24.81 27.40 25.17
C LYS A 691 -24.89 27.22 26.69
N LYS A 692 -26.09 27.08 27.24
CA LYS A 692 -26.31 26.90 28.68
C LYS A 692 -25.75 25.56 29.18
N VAL A 693 -25.98 24.49 28.42
CA VAL A 693 -25.48 23.14 28.72
C VAL A 693 -23.96 23.08 28.57
N LEU A 694 -23.40 23.60 27.47
CA LEU A 694 -21.96 23.69 27.25
C LEU A 694 -21.25 24.46 28.36
N LYS A 695 -21.78 25.62 28.79
CA LYS A 695 -21.19 26.39 29.90
C LYS A 695 -21.13 25.58 31.20
N LYS A 696 -22.11 24.70 31.44
CA LYS A 696 -22.15 23.82 32.61
C LYS A 696 -21.16 22.65 32.47
N ILE A 697 -20.99 22.12 31.26
CA ILE A 697 -19.95 21.13 30.94
C ILE A 697 -18.56 21.71 31.12
N THR A 698 -18.27 22.89 30.56
CA THR A 698 -16.96 23.57 30.73
C THR A 698 -16.67 23.86 32.19
N SER A 699 -17.68 24.26 32.98
CA SER A 699 -17.56 24.45 34.43
C SER A 699 -17.38 23.12 35.20
N SER A 700 -17.84 21.99 34.65
CA SER A 700 -17.64 20.64 35.20
C SER A 700 -16.30 20.00 34.80
N LEU A 701 -15.80 20.28 33.58
CA LEU A 701 -14.52 19.80 33.06
C LEU A 701 -13.32 20.53 33.67
N GLN A 702 -13.49 21.81 34.02
CA GLN A 702 -12.51 22.56 34.80
C GLN A 702 -12.30 21.99 36.22
N LYS A 703 -13.16 21.07 36.69
CA LYS A 703 -12.95 20.33 37.94
C LYS A 703 -12.11 19.05 37.79
N GLU A 704 -11.83 18.57 36.57
CA GLU A 704 -11.28 17.20 36.37
C GLU A 704 -10.02 17.08 35.50
N ASN A 705 -9.37 18.15 35.03
CA ASN A 705 -8.25 18.02 34.07
C ASN A 705 -6.90 18.64 34.49
N HIS A 706 -6.72 19.07 35.75
CA HIS A 706 -5.40 19.56 36.18
C HIS A 706 -4.49 18.38 36.58
N PHE A 707 -3.20 18.39 36.22
CA PHE A 707 -2.23 17.31 36.55
C PHE A 707 -2.27 16.91 38.04
N VAL A 708 -2.34 17.91 38.91
CA VAL A 708 -2.48 17.79 40.37
C VAL A 708 -3.74 17.02 40.78
N ASP A 709 -4.87 17.19 40.09
CA ASP A 709 -6.09 16.42 40.37
C ASP A 709 -6.03 15.02 39.76
N LYS A 710 -5.50 14.91 38.54
CA LYS A 710 -5.36 13.64 37.80
C LYS A 710 -4.49 12.63 38.56
N HIS A 711 -3.42 13.10 39.20
CA HIS A 711 -2.48 12.26 39.94
C HIS A 711 -2.61 12.41 41.47
N ARG A 712 -3.77 12.86 41.96
CA ARG A 712 -4.01 13.16 43.38
C ARG A 712 -3.62 12.01 44.32
N VAL A 713 -3.95 10.76 43.97
CA VAL A 713 -3.65 9.58 44.80
C VAL A 713 -2.14 9.35 44.90
N GLU A 714 -1.45 9.37 43.76
CA GLU A 714 0.00 9.17 43.65
C GLU A 714 0.77 10.28 44.38
N LEU A 715 0.35 11.54 44.21
CA LEU A 715 0.97 12.69 44.88
C LEU A 715 0.74 12.66 46.40
N ILE A 716 -0.43 12.21 46.88
CA ILE A 716 -0.67 12.05 48.33
C ILE A 716 0.21 10.95 48.94
N GLN A 717 0.47 9.86 48.19
CA GLN A 717 1.19 8.71 48.72
C GLN A 717 2.71 8.85 48.62
N ARG A 718 3.22 9.46 47.55
CA ARG A 718 4.65 9.42 47.18
C ARG A 718 5.42 10.71 47.49
N VAL A 719 4.74 11.83 47.74
CA VAL A 719 5.44 13.07 48.13
C VAL A 719 5.93 12.95 49.57
N SER A 720 7.24 12.92 49.75
CA SER A 720 7.89 12.82 51.06
C SER A 720 8.42 14.16 51.59
N ASN A 721 8.83 15.09 50.71
CA ASN A 721 9.43 16.37 51.12
C ASN A 721 8.42 17.52 51.11
N ILE A 722 7.51 17.56 52.09
CA ILE A 722 6.41 18.53 52.11
C ILE A 722 6.80 19.89 52.70
N GLU A 723 7.77 19.95 53.61
CA GLU A 723 8.12 21.22 54.27
C GLU A 723 8.59 22.31 53.28
N PRO A 724 9.50 22.02 52.32
CA PRO A 724 9.92 23.01 51.32
C PRO A 724 8.76 23.43 50.40
N ILE A 725 7.84 22.50 50.11
CA ILE A 725 6.66 22.76 49.27
C ILE A 725 5.70 23.72 49.99
N LEU A 726 5.47 23.53 51.29
CA LEU A 726 4.63 24.43 52.08
C LEU A 726 5.26 25.83 52.22
N ASP A 727 6.59 25.90 52.40
CA ASP A 727 7.31 27.18 52.51
C ASP A 727 7.18 28.02 51.23
N GLU A 728 7.31 27.38 50.06
CA GLU A 728 7.14 28.06 48.78
C GLU A 728 5.68 28.42 48.48
N LEU A 729 4.71 27.58 48.88
CA LEU A 729 3.29 27.92 48.73
C LEU A 729 2.88 29.12 49.57
N LEU A 730 3.48 29.29 50.75
CA LEU A 730 3.26 30.46 51.60
C LEU A 730 3.92 31.71 50.98
N LYS A 731 5.12 31.57 50.43
CA LYS A 731 5.85 32.65 49.75
C LYS A 731 5.11 33.16 48.51
N GLU A 732 4.56 32.26 47.70
CA GLU A 732 3.74 32.57 46.53
C GLU A 732 2.30 32.99 46.88
N LYS A 733 1.99 33.13 48.19
CA LYS A 733 0.69 33.56 48.73
C LYS A 733 -0.49 32.67 48.34
N VAL A 734 -0.23 31.41 47.99
CA VAL A 734 -1.27 30.41 47.70
C VAL A 734 -1.95 29.96 48.99
N ILE A 735 -1.20 29.92 50.09
CA ILE A 735 -1.70 29.64 51.44
C ILE A 735 -1.42 30.80 52.39
N GLN A 736 -2.30 30.99 53.37
CA GLN A 736 -2.12 31.97 54.44
C GLN A 736 -1.35 31.34 55.61
N GLN A 737 -0.69 32.16 56.43
CA GLN A 737 0.11 31.70 57.58
C GLN A 737 -0.66 30.74 58.50
N GLU A 738 -1.92 31.02 58.80
CA GLU A 738 -2.73 30.14 59.64
C GLU A 738 -2.96 28.75 59.03
N SER A 739 -3.10 28.67 57.71
CA SER A 739 -3.29 27.39 57.01
C SER A 739 -1.97 26.64 56.88
N TYR A 740 -0.86 27.36 56.72
CA TYR A 740 0.48 26.81 56.77
C TYR A 740 0.75 26.16 58.14
N ASP A 741 0.48 26.87 59.25
CA ASP A 741 0.71 26.37 60.60
C ASP A 741 -0.19 25.15 60.92
N ARG A 742 -1.47 25.20 60.48
CA ARG A 742 -2.41 24.07 60.60
C ARG A 742 -1.92 22.81 59.87
N ILE A 743 -1.46 22.95 58.63
CA ILE A 743 -0.98 21.81 57.84
C ILE A 743 0.35 21.31 58.40
N ARG A 744 1.27 22.20 58.80
CA ARG A 744 2.58 21.82 59.37
C ARG A 744 2.44 20.99 60.64
N ALA A 745 1.42 21.25 61.46
CA ALA A 745 1.15 20.56 62.72
C ALA A 745 0.65 19.10 62.57
N LEU A 746 0.26 18.67 61.36
CA LEU A 746 -0.18 17.28 61.11
C LEU A 746 1.00 16.29 61.23
N GLN A 747 0.72 15.06 61.65
CA GLN A 747 1.78 14.09 61.98
C GLN A 747 2.44 13.45 60.76
N THR A 748 1.66 13.08 59.75
CA THR A 748 2.17 12.34 58.58
C THR A 748 2.19 13.19 57.31
N SER A 749 3.08 12.85 56.38
CA SER A 749 3.16 13.55 55.09
C SER A 749 1.87 13.39 54.27
N GLN A 750 1.23 12.23 54.33
CA GLN A 750 0.00 11.95 53.62
C GLN A 750 -1.18 12.79 54.15
N GLU A 751 -1.27 12.99 55.46
CA GLU A 751 -2.29 13.88 56.07
C GLU A 751 -2.06 15.34 55.66
N LYS A 752 -0.80 15.79 55.66
CA LYS A 752 -0.43 17.13 55.18
C LYS A 752 -0.87 17.36 53.74
N MET A 753 -0.60 16.41 52.84
CA MET A 753 -1.04 16.53 51.46
C MET A 753 -2.56 16.48 51.30
N ARG A 754 -3.25 15.58 52.03
CA ARG A 754 -4.72 15.52 51.97
C ARG A 754 -5.37 16.84 52.37
N GLU A 755 -4.83 17.50 53.38
CA GLU A 755 -5.36 18.80 53.84
C GLU A 755 -5.06 19.93 52.85
N LEU A 756 -3.92 19.87 52.17
CA LEU A 756 -3.62 20.78 51.06
C LEU A 756 -4.64 20.63 49.90
N TYR A 757 -5.03 19.39 49.58
CA TYR A 757 -6.06 19.09 48.57
C TYR A 757 -7.48 19.44 49.03
N SER A 758 -7.79 19.30 50.32
CA SER A 758 -9.13 19.56 50.87
C SER A 758 -9.42 21.06 51.07
N GLY A 759 -8.37 21.86 51.30
CA GLY A 759 -8.45 23.30 51.49
C GLY A 759 -7.92 24.10 50.29
N PRO A 760 -6.65 24.59 50.33
CA PRO A 760 -6.13 25.57 49.37
C PRO A 760 -6.23 25.18 47.89
N LEU A 761 -6.06 23.90 47.56
CA LEU A 761 -6.08 23.43 46.18
C LEU A 761 -7.50 23.07 45.68
N LYS A 762 -8.55 23.13 46.53
CA LYS A 762 -9.88 22.63 46.15
C LYS A 762 -10.62 23.47 45.10
N ALA A 763 -10.34 24.78 45.00
CA ALA A 763 -11.23 25.71 44.31
C ALA A 763 -10.60 26.61 43.22
N GLY A 764 -9.28 26.58 42.99
CA GLY A 764 -8.63 27.49 42.02
C GLY A 764 -7.58 26.81 41.15
N SER A 765 -7.73 26.89 39.82
CA SER A 765 -6.75 26.35 38.85
C SER A 765 -5.37 27.01 39.00
N ALA A 766 -5.33 28.34 39.18
CA ALA A 766 -4.08 29.08 39.38
C ALA A 766 -3.27 28.59 40.61
N SER A 767 -3.96 28.19 41.69
CA SER A 767 -3.31 27.63 42.88
C SER A 767 -2.71 26.25 42.60
N LYS A 768 -3.36 25.46 41.74
CA LYS A 768 -2.86 24.14 41.32
C LYS A 768 -1.69 24.27 40.33
N ASP A 769 -1.70 25.28 39.47
CA ASP A 769 -0.59 25.55 38.54
C ASP A 769 0.68 25.88 39.31
N VAL A 770 0.59 26.78 40.30
CA VAL A 770 1.71 27.12 41.19
C VAL A 770 2.20 25.89 41.96
N PHE A 771 1.28 25.09 42.48
CA PHE A 771 1.64 23.85 43.17
C PHE A 771 2.36 22.84 42.26
N TYR A 772 1.94 22.72 41.01
CA TYR A 772 2.62 21.87 40.02
C TYR A 772 4.04 22.35 39.70
N GLN A 773 4.25 23.66 39.57
CA GLN A 773 5.60 24.23 39.36
C GLN A 773 6.53 23.95 40.54
N ILE A 774 6.01 24.03 41.77
CA ILE A 774 6.77 23.70 42.99
C ILE A 774 7.10 22.19 43.01
N LEU A 775 6.18 21.32 42.61
CA LEU A 775 6.43 19.87 42.48
C LEU A 775 7.50 19.57 41.42
N GLN A 776 7.54 20.27 40.30
CA GLN A 776 8.59 20.11 39.28
C GLN A 776 9.99 20.48 39.80
N THR A 777 10.05 21.35 40.81
CA THR A 777 11.30 21.82 41.40
C THR A 777 11.79 20.87 42.48
N HIS A 778 10.93 20.51 43.42
CA HIS A 778 11.30 19.75 44.62
C HIS A 778 11.12 18.24 44.49
N GLU A 779 10.23 17.79 43.62
CA GLU A 779 9.88 16.37 43.40
C GLU A 779 9.96 16.00 41.91
N ARG A 780 10.98 16.52 41.21
CA ARG A 780 11.16 16.40 39.75
C ARG A 780 11.12 14.95 39.24
N LEU A 781 11.71 14.03 39.99
CA LEU A 781 11.73 12.61 39.62
C LEU A 781 10.33 11.99 39.67
N LEU A 782 9.51 12.38 40.65
CA LEU A 782 8.13 11.94 40.77
C LEU A 782 7.25 12.52 39.66
N VAL A 783 7.46 13.79 39.30
CA VAL A 783 6.71 14.41 38.20
C VAL A 783 7.07 13.77 36.84
N ASN A 784 8.34 13.46 36.59
CA ASN A 784 8.76 12.77 35.37
C ASN A 784 8.25 11.33 35.27
N ASP A 785 7.99 10.66 36.39
CA ASP A 785 7.45 9.29 36.43
C ASP A 785 5.93 9.26 36.20
N LEU A 786 5.24 10.38 36.45
CA LEU A 786 3.79 10.51 36.34
C LEU A 786 3.33 11.24 35.06
N CYS A 787 4.26 11.81 34.28
CA CYS A 787 4.06 12.45 32.97
C CYS A 787 4.40 11.48 31.84
#